data_AF-A0A7M7L662-F1
#
_entry.id   AF-A0A7M7L662-F1
#
_cell.length_a   1.000
_cell.length_b   1.000
_cell.length_c   1.000
_cell.angle_alpha   90.00
_cell.angle_beta   90.00
_cell.angle_gamma   90.00
#
_symmetry.space_group_name_H-M   'P 1'
#
loop_
_entity.id
_entity.type
_entity.pdbx_description
1 polymer ?
#
loop_
_entity_poly.entity_id
_entity_poly.type
_entity_poly.pdbx_seq_one_letter_code
_entity_poly.pdbx_strand_id
1 'polypeptide(L)'
;MEKYDEITKKWPDILALKHPLDIHDEIELQNAKGLEILKKKDDFIALLKQELEDADLTFAEDVKKQNEDINLLIERMESQVKTMTNAYRHEMELIETAIESERKILMEISMEKWNVLYKKLQEDTFEEREKRKEIIKEYEKEMEKVIIEHQEEFRKHKITYELEIQNLQQEVQNMKALCIMNVEKLDYNFAVLKRRDEENTIVKNQQKRKINKLQDIINNLKKTHSDLEESKKMEIQKLTNQILKSQKSVLELEKKSDYLAIINDKKYMQVWDMNIKTANELIDKILTADRIIHEQLLLLEWKPPEEQLLKKEDLPSYCGAMCALKTEQEEAKKRRTISKLYKPPTTLEEINLERRLLNHIFKLISNQCDHFIEDTLKILLSEYTEENNLLIRLDKVFEALKITNEQELQFLLNFFLPYAHCPTCIIKIVKIPSEEITESSSLSTLPCDICEDDFGTEEIKLIGAVKAALLDELKTSDKCETETQTKEIVSEESVSTESTPVDDTFIASTCISEGIIEVTDTDGESKRLLTCDKGHLLAIETEFVLSAVKEFVERCEFVKREISLDKATIKEKITVSRNITERDIIDFWERYRNIFSKDKEKLWDNLLVGLKQYYEVLKERHKLNAEIKALRKQNTEMRRLLSGNIPEPEIMQQIRKDIMNSTFDM
;
A
#
# COMPACT_ATOMS: atom_id res chain seq x y z
N MET A 1 -222.42 36.96 105.03
CA MET A 1 -222.57 37.96 103.96
C MET A 1 -223.70 38.94 104.24
N GLU A 2 -224.85 38.51 104.78
CA GLU A 2 -226.02 39.39 105.03
C GLU A 2 -225.72 40.74 105.70
N LYS A 3 -224.83 40.80 106.70
CA LYS A 3 -224.48 42.06 107.39
C LYS A 3 -223.75 43.09 106.50
N TYR A 4 -223.12 42.68 105.40
CA TYR A 4 -222.37 43.59 104.53
C TYR A 4 -223.31 44.40 103.61
N ASP A 5 -224.44 43.81 103.19
CA ASP A 5 -225.36 44.45 102.23
C ASP A 5 -226.19 45.60 102.82
N GLU A 6 -226.44 45.60 104.13
CA GLU A 6 -227.13 46.71 104.81
C GLU A 6 -226.35 48.03 104.74
N ILE A 7 -225.02 47.94 104.67
CA ILE A 7 -224.13 49.08 104.83
C ILE A 7 -224.15 49.93 103.55
N THR A 8 -224.18 49.32 102.37
CA THR A 8 -224.00 50.04 101.10
C THR A 8 -225.14 50.99 100.73
N LYS A 9 -226.38 50.79 101.24
CA LYS A 9 -227.58 51.52 100.75
C LYS A 9 -227.72 52.98 101.19
N LYS A 10 -227.05 53.44 102.25
CA LYS A 10 -227.21 54.81 102.80
C LYS A 10 -226.31 55.87 102.15
N TRP A 11 -225.35 55.45 101.32
CA TRP A 11 -224.42 56.33 100.64
C TRP A 11 -225.01 57.37 99.68
N PRO A 12 -226.17 57.16 99.01
CA PRO A 12 -226.73 58.16 98.10
C PRO A 12 -227.26 59.41 98.82
N ASP A 13 -227.89 59.23 99.99
CA ASP A 13 -228.55 60.32 100.72
C ASP A 13 -227.55 61.34 101.27
N ILE A 14 -226.35 60.88 101.59
CA ILE A 14 -225.23 61.65 102.13
C ILE A 14 -224.66 62.62 101.06
N LEU A 15 -224.80 62.30 99.77
CA LEU A 15 -224.19 63.10 98.69
C LEU A 15 -225.00 64.33 98.29
N ALA A 16 -226.32 64.34 98.52
CA ALA A 16 -227.19 65.42 98.06
C ALA A 16 -227.21 66.63 99.01
N LEU A 17 -226.88 66.44 100.28
CA LEU A 17 -227.02 67.45 101.31
C LEU A 17 -225.87 68.46 101.24
N LYS A 18 -226.22 69.72 100.94
CA LYS A 18 -225.24 70.82 100.76
C LYS A 18 -224.57 71.25 102.06
N HIS A 19 -225.04 70.79 103.20
CA HIS A 19 -224.39 71.14 104.45
C HIS A 19 -223.48 70.01 104.93
N PRO A 20 -222.14 70.21 104.97
CA PRO A 20 -221.16 69.16 105.25
C PRO A 20 -221.25 68.52 106.63
N LEU A 21 -221.91 69.17 107.59
CA LEU A 21 -222.14 68.57 108.91
C LEU A 21 -223.03 67.33 108.78
N ASP A 22 -224.05 67.41 107.94
CA ASP A 22 -224.97 66.31 107.71
C ASP A 22 -224.27 65.13 107.01
N ILE A 23 -223.21 65.41 106.27
CA ILE A 23 -222.44 64.37 105.56
C ILE A 23 -221.61 63.53 106.52
N HIS A 24 -221.09 64.13 107.60
CA HIS A 24 -220.08 63.47 108.41
C HIS A 24 -220.67 62.41 109.35
N ASP A 25 -221.76 62.76 110.04
CA ASP A 25 -222.32 61.91 111.09
C ASP A 25 -222.77 60.55 110.53
N GLU A 26 -223.33 60.55 109.33
CA GLU A 26 -223.87 59.35 108.72
C GLU A 26 -222.77 58.38 108.23
N ILE A 27 -221.53 58.86 108.11
CA ILE A 27 -220.36 58.07 107.73
C ILE A 27 -219.78 57.29 108.92
N GLU A 28 -219.86 57.79 110.15
CA GLU A 28 -219.25 57.07 111.28
C GLU A 28 -219.99 55.77 111.60
N LEU A 29 -221.31 55.80 111.51
CA LEU A 29 -222.15 54.66 111.86
C LEU A 29 -221.94 53.47 110.91
N GLN A 30 -221.67 53.79 109.64
CA GLN A 30 -221.24 52.82 108.64
C GLN A 30 -219.97 52.07 109.05
N ASN A 31 -219.05 52.77 109.70
CA ASN A 31 -217.71 52.26 109.95
C ASN A 31 -217.70 51.19 111.07
N ALA A 32 -218.51 51.38 112.09
CA ALA A 32 -218.55 50.46 113.24
C ALA A 32 -219.01 49.04 112.84
N LYS A 33 -219.99 48.93 111.93
CA LYS A 33 -220.46 47.62 111.47
C LYS A 33 -219.43 46.87 110.61
N GLY A 34 -218.54 47.58 109.92
CA GLY A 34 -217.45 46.97 109.17
C GLY A 34 -216.45 46.22 110.07
N LEU A 35 -216.23 46.72 111.29
CA LEU A 35 -215.19 46.23 112.20
C LEU A 35 -215.45 44.84 112.79
N GLU A 36 -216.72 44.47 113.03
CA GLU A 36 -217.01 43.18 113.67
C GLU A 36 -216.75 41.99 112.75
N ILE A 37 -216.99 42.16 111.44
CA ILE A 37 -216.79 41.12 110.43
C ILE A 37 -215.31 40.86 110.19
N LEU A 38 -214.47 41.89 110.33
CA LEU A 38 -213.02 41.76 110.24
C LEU A 38 -212.49 40.79 111.31
N LYS A 39 -212.93 40.95 112.56
CA LYS A 39 -212.38 40.20 113.68
C LYS A 39 -212.52 38.67 113.55
N LYS A 40 -213.66 38.18 113.07
CA LYS A 40 -213.88 36.73 112.91
C LYS A 40 -213.09 36.13 111.75
N LYS A 41 -212.80 36.92 110.71
CA LYS A 41 -211.93 36.47 109.62
C LYS A 41 -210.49 36.40 110.09
N ASP A 42 -210.08 37.32 110.95
CA ASP A 42 -208.71 37.37 111.45
C ASP A 42 -208.35 36.10 112.26
N ASP A 43 -209.26 35.58 113.09
CA ASP A 43 -209.00 34.37 113.89
C ASP A 43 -208.89 33.11 113.03
N PHE A 44 -209.77 32.95 112.04
CA PHE A 44 -209.72 31.79 111.14
C PHE A 44 -208.47 31.81 110.24
N ILE A 45 -207.99 33.00 109.89
CA ILE A 45 -206.73 33.18 109.18
C ILE A 45 -205.54 32.73 110.04
N ALA A 46 -205.58 32.92 111.36
CA ALA A 46 -204.49 32.53 112.24
C ALA A 46 -204.29 31.01 112.29
N LEU A 47 -205.38 30.24 112.40
CA LEU A 47 -205.30 28.77 112.43
C LEU A 47 -204.75 28.19 111.13
N LEU A 48 -205.23 28.68 109.97
CA LEU A 48 -204.70 28.24 108.68
C LEU A 48 -203.23 28.61 108.49
N LYS A 49 -202.78 29.75 109.05
CA LYS A 49 -201.36 30.13 109.00
C LYS A 49 -200.49 29.15 109.79
N GLN A 50 -200.96 28.70 110.95
CA GLN A 50 -200.18 27.78 111.78
C GLN A 50 -200.02 26.40 111.11
N GLU A 51 -201.07 25.85 110.53
CA GLU A 51 -200.97 24.54 109.85
C GLU A 51 -200.12 24.62 108.57
N LEU A 52 -200.07 25.80 107.93
CA LEU A 52 -199.16 26.08 106.81
C LEU A 52 -197.70 26.10 107.27
N GLU A 53 -197.41 26.73 108.41
CA GLU A 53 -196.07 26.75 109.00
C GLU A 53 -195.56 25.34 109.35
N ASP A 54 -196.41 24.49 109.92
CA ASP A 54 -196.02 23.12 110.27
C ASP A 54 -195.72 22.27 109.03
N ALA A 55 -196.51 22.40 107.95
CA ALA A 55 -196.23 21.72 106.68
C ALA A 55 -194.93 22.22 106.04
N ASP A 56 -194.69 23.53 106.05
CA ASP A 56 -193.46 24.16 105.54
C ASP A 56 -192.22 23.65 106.29
N LEU A 57 -192.31 23.44 107.60
CA LEU A 57 -191.24 22.84 108.40
C LEU A 57 -190.92 21.42 107.96
N THR A 58 -191.93 20.56 107.78
CA THR A 58 -191.70 19.17 107.34
C THR A 58 -191.07 19.09 105.95
N PHE A 59 -191.50 19.94 105.00
CA PHE A 59 -190.90 20.01 103.67
C PHE A 59 -189.44 20.45 103.71
N ALA A 60 -189.10 21.42 104.56
CA ALA A 60 -187.72 21.88 104.73
C ALA A 60 -186.78 20.78 105.24
N GLU A 61 -187.26 19.91 106.14
CA GLU A 61 -186.49 18.77 106.64
C GLU A 61 -186.20 17.72 105.56
N ASP A 62 -187.19 17.37 104.74
CA ASP A 62 -187.00 16.38 103.67
C ASP A 62 -186.09 16.91 102.55
N VAL A 63 -186.20 18.19 102.19
CA VAL A 63 -185.26 18.85 101.26
C VAL A 63 -183.83 18.80 101.79
N LYS A 64 -183.65 18.99 103.11
CA LYS A 64 -182.34 18.91 103.73
C LYS A 64 -181.74 17.50 103.61
N LYS A 65 -182.52 16.45 103.88
CA LYS A 65 -182.06 15.05 103.71
C LYS A 65 -181.69 14.73 102.27
N GLN A 66 -182.51 15.14 101.30
CA GLN A 66 -182.18 14.95 99.88
C GLN A 66 -180.87 15.65 99.50
N ASN A 67 -180.64 16.85 100.01
CA ASN A 67 -179.40 17.57 99.77
C ASN A 67 -178.19 16.85 100.39
N GLU A 68 -178.34 16.27 101.58
CA GLU A 68 -177.30 15.45 102.22
C GLU A 68 -176.97 14.20 101.37
N ASP A 69 -177.98 13.48 100.86
CA ASP A 69 -177.78 12.32 99.99
C ASP A 69 -177.11 12.69 98.65
N ILE A 70 -177.49 13.81 98.03
CA ILE A 70 -176.86 14.31 96.80
C ILE A 70 -175.39 14.66 97.06
N ASN A 71 -175.07 15.31 98.17
CA ASN A 71 -173.69 15.64 98.52
C ASN A 71 -172.83 14.38 98.69
N LEU A 72 -173.36 13.33 99.33
CA LEU A 72 -172.64 12.05 99.44
C LEU A 72 -172.40 11.39 98.07
N LEU A 73 -173.35 11.52 97.12
CA LEU A 73 -173.16 11.02 95.76
C LEU A 73 -172.08 11.82 95.01
N ILE A 74 -172.07 13.15 95.15
CA ILE A 74 -171.05 14.02 94.57
C ILE A 74 -169.68 13.63 95.10
N GLU A 75 -169.53 13.49 96.42
CA GLU A 75 -168.24 13.08 97.03
C GLU A 75 -167.75 11.73 96.49
N ARG A 76 -168.66 10.75 96.32
CA ARG A 76 -168.30 9.45 95.75
C ARG A 76 -167.88 9.56 94.28
N MET A 77 -168.60 10.34 93.47
CA MET A 77 -168.25 10.58 92.06
C MET A 77 -166.91 11.31 91.92
N GLU A 78 -166.67 12.36 92.72
CA GLU A 78 -165.40 13.08 92.74
C GLU A 78 -164.24 12.18 93.15
N SER A 79 -164.44 11.31 94.14
CA SER A 79 -163.44 10.31 94.55
C SER A 79 -163.11 9.32 93.42
N GLN A 80 -164.13 8.84 92.68
CA GLN A 80 -163.92 7.95 91.54
C GLN A 80 -163.20 8.67 90.37
N VAL A 81 -163.62 9.88 90.01
CA VAL A 81 -162.96 10.69 88.96
C VAL A 81 -161.50 10.93 89.33
N LYS A 82 -161.22 11.31 90.58
CA LYS A 82 -159.85 11.51 91.08
C LYS A 82 -159.02 10.23 90.98
N THR A 83 -159.59 9.08 91.33
CA THR A 83 -158.91 7.78 91.23
C THR A 83 -158.57 7.45 89.77
N MET A 84 -159.51 7.67 88.85
CA MET A 84 -159.31 7.43 87.42
C MET A 84 -158.30 8.41 86.79
N THR A 85 -158.38 9.70 87.13
CA THR A 85 -157.39 10.70 86.68
C THR A 85 -155.98 10.36 87.17
N ASN A 86 -155.85 9.89 88.40
CA ASN A 86 -154.56 9.45 88.93
C ASN A 86 -154.03 8.21 88.20
N ALA A 87 -154.90 7.25 87.87
CA ALA A 87 -154.51 6.08 87.07
C ALA A 87 -154.04 6.47 85.66
N TYR A 88 -154.77 7.34 84.94
CA TYR A 88 -154.33 7.80 83.62
C TYR A 88 -153.05 8.62 83.65
N ARG A 89 -152.85 9.45 84.69
CA ARG A 89 -151.59 10.18 84.87
C ARG A 89 -150.42 9.20 85.05
N HIS A 90 -150.63 8.17 85.86
CA HIS A 90 -149.61 7.15 86.08
C HIS A 90 -149.27 6.38 84.79
N GLU A 91 -150.27 5.95 84.01
CA GLU A 91 -150.02 5.31 82.72
C GLU A 91 -149.27 6.23 81.73
N MET A 92 -149.59 7.53 81.72
CA MET A 92 -148.87 8.50 80.88
C MET A 92 -147.41 8.67 81.33
N GLU A 93 -147.15 8.76 82.64
CA GLU A 93 -145.80 8.81 83.20
C GLU A 93 -145.01 7.53 82.85
N LEU A 94 -145.65 6.35 82.87
CA LEU A 94 -145.03 5.10 82.45
C LEU A 94 -144.68 5.11 80.95
N ILE A 95 -145.54 5.64 80.07
CA ILE A 95 -145.25 5.78 78.64
C ILE A 95 -144.11 6.77 78.40
N GLU A 96 -144.13 7.92 79.07
CA GLU A 96 -143.08 8.94 78.92
C GLU A 96 -141.72 8.41 79.42
N THR A 97 -141.69 7.73 80.56
CA THR A 97 -140.47 7.09 81.08
C THR A 97 -139.98 5.97 80.15
N ALA A 98 -140.87 5.19 79.53
CA ALA A 98 -140.50 4.21 78.53
C ALA A 98 -139.87 4.87 77.28
N ILE A 99 -140.50 5.90 76.71
CA ILE A 99 -139.97 6.62 75.53
C ILE A 99 -138.62 7.26 75.83
N GLU A 100 -138.45 7.90 77.00
CA GLU A 100 -137.19 8.52 77.37
C GLU A 100 -136.09 7.47 77.57
N SER A 101 -136.44 6.29 78.12
CA SER A 101 -135.51 5.16 78.21
C SER A 101 -135.09 4.63 76.83
N GLU A 102 -136.04 4.47 75.89
CA GLU A 102 -135.76 4.05 74.51
C GLU A 102 -134.89 5.07 73.77
N ARG A 103 -135.18 6.36 73.92
CA ARG A 103 -134.39 7.45 73.34
C ARG A 103 -132.96 7.45 73.88
N LYS A 104 -132.81 7.26 75.20
CA LYS A 104 -131.49 7.18 75.84
C LYS A 104 -130.70 6.00 75.32
N ILE A 105 -131.31 4.82 75.23
CA ILE A 105 -130.70 3.62 74.64
C ILE A 105 -130.29 3.87 73.19
N LEU A 106 -131.15 4.48 72.37
CA LEU A 106 -130.83 4.77 70.97
C LEU A 106 -129.67 5.76 70.85
N MET A 107 -129.64 6.80 71.69
CA MET A 107 -128.56 7.78 71.73
C MET A 107 -127.24 7.13 72.11
N GLU A 108 -127.24 6.27 73.15
CA GLU A 108 -126.08 5.48 73.57
C GLU A 108 -125.59 4.57 72.44
N ILE A 109 -126.48 3.87 71.75
CA ILE A 109 -126.13 3.03 70.59
C ILE A 109 -125.52 3.88 69.46
N SER A 110 -126.08 5.06 69.16
CA SER A 110 -125.56 5.94 68.11
C SER A 110 -124.19 6.52 68.47
N MET A 111 -124.00 6.89 69.73
CA MET A 111 -122.74 7.42 70.26
C MET A 111 -121.67 6.34 70.26
N GLU A 112 -122.02 5.10 70.61
CA GLU A 112 -121.09 3.97 70.55
C GLU A 112 -120.67 3.69 69.10
N LYS A 113 -121.62 3.66 68.15
CA LYS A 113 -121.29 3.52 66.72
C LYS A 113 -120.37 4.65 66.23
N TRP A 114 -120.64 5.89 66.63
CA TRP A 114 -119.80 7.03 66.29
C TRP A 114 -118.39 6.90 66.89
N ASN A 115 -118.29 6.54 68.17
CA ASN A 115 -117.02 6.34 68.86
C ASN A 115 -116.19 5.22 68.22
N VAL A 116 -116.83 4.12 67.80
CA VAL A 116 -116.15 3.03 67.09
C VAL A 116 -115.60 3.51 65.75
N LEU A 117 -116.41 4.21 64.95
CA LEU A 117 -115.95 4.75 63.65
C LEU A 117 -114.84 5.80 63.82
N TYR A 118 -114.97 6.66 64.84
CA TYR A 118 -113.98 7.68 65.14
C TYR A 118 -112.65 7.07 65.60
N LYS A 119 -112.69 6.06 66.48
CA LYS A 119 -111.50 5.29 66.88
C LYS A 119 -110.84 4.62 65.67
N LYS A 120 -111.64 3.98 64.81
CA LYS A 120 -111.12 3.36 63.59
C LYS A 120 -110.42 4.37 62.68
N LEU A 121 -111.02 5.56 62.47
CA LEU A 121 -110.37 6.63 61.70
C LEU A 121 -109.06 7.10 62.35
N GLN A 122 -109.01 7.22 63.68
CA GLN A 122 -107.78 7.56 64.39
C GLN A 122 -106.70 6.48 64.24
N GLU A 123 -107.07 5.20 64.33
CA GLU A 123 -106.16 4.07 64.12
C GLU A 123 -105.64 4.03 62.68
N ASP A 124 -106.52 4.13 61.68
CA ASP A 124 -106.15 4.14 60.26
C ASP A 124 -105.20 5.31 59.94
N THR A 125 -105.50 6.51 60.44
CA THR A 125 -104.64 7.70 60.23
C THR A 125 -103.31 7.61 60.98
N PHE A 126 -103.28 6.95 62.15
CA PHE A 126 -102.05 6.66 62.89
C PHE A 126 -101.19 5.64 62.13
N GLU A 127 -101.79 4.55 61.65
CA GLU A 127 -101.11 3.52 60.87
C GLU A 127 -100.51 4.09 59.58
N GLU A 128 -101.25 4.93 58.85
CA GLU A 128 -100.74 5.55 57.62
C GLU A 128 -99.55 6.49 57.92
N ARG A 129 -99.60 7.23 59.04
CA ARG A 129 -98.48 8.07 59.49
C ARG A 129 -97.27 7.23 59.87
N GLU A 130 -97.45 6.12 60.59
CA GLU A 130 -96.35 5.23 60.96
C GLU A 130 -95.73 4.55 59.73
N LYS A 131 -96.54 4.09 58.77
CA LYS A 131 -96.07 3.57 57.47
C LYS A 131 -95.22 4.62 56.74
N ARG A 132 -95.67 5.88 56.70
CA ARG A 132 -94.91 6.97 56.07
C ARG A 132 -93.60 7.27 56.81
N LYS A 133 -93.60 7.26 58.16
CA LYS A 133 -92.36 7.42 58.94
C LYS A 133 -91.37 6.30 58.66
N GLU A 134 -91.84 5.06 58.54
CA GLU A 134 -90.96 3.92 58.27
C GLU A 134 -90.32 4.02 56.88
N ILE A 135 -91.10 4.43 55.87
CA ILE A 135 -90.56 4.71 54.52
C ILE A 135 -89.48 5.81 54.58
N ILE A 136 -89.72 6.88 55.33
CA ILE A 136 -88.73 7.97 55.49
C ILE A 136 -87.46 7.46 56.16
N LYS A 137 -87.56 6.68 57.24
CA LYS A 137 -86.39 6.08 57.90
C LYS A 137 -85.60 5.18 56.95
N GLU A 138 -86.27 4.43 56.08
CA GLU A 138 -85.59 3.58 55.12
C GLU A 138 -84.83 4.41 54.07
N TYR A 139 -85.43 5.51 53.60
CA TYR A 139 -84.72 6.46 52.75
C TYR A 139 -83.54 7.15 53.46
N GLU A 140 -83.68 7.47 54.74
CA GLU A 140 -82.59 8.03 55.55
C GLU A 140 -81.43 7.03 55.66
N LYS A 141 -81.70 5.76 55.96
CA LYS A 141 -80.68 4.70 56.00
C LYS A 141 -79.99 4.51 54.65
N GLU A 142 -80.74 4.50 53.56
CA GLU A 142 -80.14 4.33 52.22
C GLU A 142 -79.29 5.55 51.85
N MET A 143 -79.74 6.76 52.20
CA MET A 143 -78.95 7.98 52.04
C MET A 143 -77.65 7.91 52.84
N GLU A 144 -77.71 7.51 54.11
CA GLU A 144 -76.52 7.32 54.95
C GLU A 144 -75.55 6.30 54.34
N LYS A 145 -76.08 5.18 53.83
CA LYS A 145 -75.28 4.14 53.18
C LYS A 145 -74.56 4.66 51.94
N VAL A 146 -75.26 5.37 51.04
CA VAL A 146 -74.66 5.98 49.84
C VAL A 146 -73.60 7.01 50.22
N ILE A 147 -73.83 7.80 51.28
CA ILE A 147 -72.84 8.77 51.77
C ILE A 147 -71.58 8.04 52.28
N ILE A 148 -71.73 6.95 53.04
CA ILE A 148 -70.61 6.16 53.55
C ILE A 148 -69.83 5.53 52.38
N GLU A 149 -70.51 4.89 51.44
CA GLU A 149 -69.91 4.28 50.25
C GLU A 149 -69.10 5.31 49.44
N HIS A 150 -69.67 6.50 49.21
CA HIS A 150 -68.96 7.57 48.51
C HIS A 150 -67.73 8.06 49.27
N GLN A 151 -67.80 8.18 50.60
CA GLN A 151 -66.64 8.55 51.42
C GLN A 151 -65.56 7.47 51.40
N GLU A 152 -65.92 6.20 51.42
CA GLU A 152 -64.98 5.07 51.33
C GLU A 152 -64.28 5.03 49.97
N GLU A 153 -65.03 5.19 48.88
CA GLU A 153 -64.45 5.28 47.55
C GLU A 153 -63.54 6.52 47.44
N PHE A 154 -63.93 7.67 47.97
CA PHE A 154 -63.06 8.84 47.99
C PHE A 154 -61.76 8.57 48.78
N ARG A 155 -61.85 7.95 49.96
CA ARG A 155 -60.67 7.58 50.76
C ARG A 155 -59.77 6.61 50.01
N LYS A 156 -60.35 5.61 49.34
CA LYS A 156 -59.61 4.64 48.51
C LYS A 156 -58.86 5.32 47.38
N HIS A 157 -59.55 6.15 46.58
CA HIS A 157 -58.91 6.92 45.50
C HIS A 157 -57.80 7.84 46.04
N LYS A 158 -58.05 8.52 47.16
CA LYS A 158 -57.05 9.36 47.82
C LYS A 158 -55.79 8.56 48.21
N ILE A 159 -55.96 7.41 48.85
CA ILE A 159 -54.84 6.53 49.23
C ILE A 159 -54.09 6.04 47.99
N THR A 160 -54.80 5.64 46.93
CA THR A 160 -54.17 5.19 45.68
C THR A 160 -53.33 6.30 45.05
N TYR A 161 -53.86 7.51 44.93
CA TYR A 161 -53.11 8.64 44.36
C TYR A 161 -51.95 9.09 45.26
N GLU A 162 -52.13 9.09 46.59
CA GLU A 162 -51.03 9.37 47.52
C GLU A 162 -49.89 8.34 47.38
N LEU A 163 -50.22 7.05 47.19
CA LEU A 163 -49.25 5.99 46.95
C LEU A 163 -48.53 6.15 45.59
N GLU A 164 -49.27 6.47 44.53
CA GLU A 164 -48.69 6.74 43.21
C GLU A 164 -47.73 7.94 43.24
N ILE A 165 -48.10 9.02 43.93
CA ILE A 165 -47.24 10.19 44.13
C ILE A 165 -45.96 9.78 44.87
N GLN A 166 -46.06 8.98 45.92
CA GLN A 166 -44.89 8.48 46.66
C GLN A 166 -43.98 7.61 45.78
N ASN A 167 -44.55 6.70 44.99
CA ASN A 167 -43.79 5.86 44.06
C ASN A 167 -43.05 6.70 43.01
N LEU A 168 -43.73 7.64 42.38
CA LEU A 168 -43.12 8.56 41.41
C LEU A 168 -42.02 9.41 42.05
N GLN A 169 -42.22 9.88 43.28
CA GLN A 169 -41.20 10.61 44.01
C GLN A 169 -39.97 9.74 44.30
N GLN A 170 -40.16 8.47 44.65
CA GLN A 170 -39.07 7.53 44.85
C GLN A 170 -38.31 7.26 43.55
N GLU A 171 -39.01 7.05 42.43
CA GLU A 171 -38.39 6.88 41.11
C GLU A 171 -37.54 8.09 40.72
N VAL A 172 -38.03 9.31 40.95
CA VAL A 172 -37.28 10.54 40.69
C VAL A 172 -36.02 10.62 41.57
N GLN A 173 -36.11 10.27 42.85
CA GLN A 173 -34.92 10.24 43.73
C GLN A 173 -33.93 9.16 43.30
N ASN A 174 -34.40 7.98 42.92
CA ASN A 174 -33.57 6.90 42.39
C ASN A 174 -32.85 7.34 41.11
N MET A 175 -33.57 7.96 40.17
CA MET A 175 -32.99 8.51 38.94
C MET A 175 -31.94 9.58 39.25
N LYS A 176 -32.23 10.49 40.19
CA LYS A 176 -31.28 11.51 40.63
C LYS A 176 -30.00 10.89 41.21
N ALA A 177 -30.13 9.87 42.06
CA ALA A 177 -28.98 9.16 42.62
C ALA A 177 -28.14 8.47 41.52
N LEU A 178 -28.79 7.83 40.54
CA LEU A 178 -28.11 7.23 39.40
C LEU A 178 -27.38 8.27 38.54
N CYS A 179 -28.00 9.42 38.27
CA CYS A 179 -27.38 10.52 37.55
C CYS A 179 -26.13 11.04 38.28
N ILE A 180 -26.22 11.29 39.59
CA ILE A 180 -25.08 11.73 40.42
C ILE A 180 -23.96 10.69 40.37
N MET A 181 -24.27 9.41 40.56
CA MET A 181 -23.27 8.34 40.46
C MET A 181 -22.62 8.28 39.07
N ASN A 182 -23.40 8.48 38.00
CA ASN A 182 -22.87 8.50 36.64
C ASN A 182 -21.98 9.72 36.39
N VAL A 183 -22.33 10.88 36.93
CA VAL A 183 -21.47 12.09 36.89
C VAL A 183 -20.13 11.81 37.57
N GLU A 184 -20.14 11.27 38.79
CA GLU A 184 -18.90 10.91 39.50
C GLU A 184 -18.06 9.87 38.75
N LYS A 185 -18.71 8.87 38.12
CA LYS A 185 -18.02 7.90 37.26
C LYS A 185 -17.39 8.55 36.03
N LEU A 186 -18.08 9.50 35.40
CA LEU A 186 -17.56 10.25 34.27
C LEU A 186 -16.41 11.16 34.69
N ASP A 187 -16.51 11.83 35.83
CA ASP A 187 -15.45 12.67 36.38
C ASP A 187 -14.20 11.85 36.72
N TYR A 188 -14.37 10.66 37.31
CA TYR A 188 -13.28 9.72 37.52
C TYR A 188 -12.64 9.28 36.20
N ASN A 189 -13.44 8.84 35.23
CA ASN A 189 -12.95 8.41 33.92
C ASN A 189 -12.21 9.55 33.21
N PHE A 190 -12.73 10.77 33.27
CA PHE A 190 -12.09 11.96 32.75
C PHE A 190 -10.76 12.24 33.44
N ALA A 191 -10.69 12.16 34.77
CA ALA A 191 -9.46 12.35 35.53
C ALA A 191 -8.40 11.29 35.18
N VAL A 192 -8.80 10.03 35.00
CA VAL A 192 -7.91 8.95 34.55
C VAL A 192 -7.41 9.20 33.13
N LEU A 193 -8.30 9.56 32.21
CA LEU A 193 -7.92 9.88 30.83
C LEU A 193 -6.99 11.09 30.76
N LYS A 194 -7.26 12.12 31.56
CA LYS A 194 -6.40 13.31 31.67
C LYS A 194 -5.00 12.94 32.18
N ARG A 195 -4.91 12.15 33.25
CA ARG A 195 -3.60 11.66 33.74
C ARG A 195 -2.87 10.82 32.68
N ARG A 196 -3.59 9.96 31.96
CA ARG A 196 -3.01 9.18 30.85
C ARG A 196 -2.51 10.08 29.72
N ASP A 197 -3.23 11.15 29.39
CA ASP A 197 -2.81 12.10 28.35
C ASP A 197 -1.58 12.92 28.79
N GLU A 198 -1.52 13.33 30.05
CA GLU A 198 -0.34 13.97 30.65
C GLU A 198 0.87 13.02 30.60
N GLU A 199 0.71 11.75 31.01
CA GLU A 199 1.75 10.71 30.93
C GLU A 199 2.19 10.47 29.48
N ASN A 200 1.23 10.30 28.55
CA ASN A 200 1.51 10.14 27.13
C ASN A 200 2.26 11.34 26.56
N THR A 201 1.91 12.56 26.98
CA THR A 201 2.58 13.80 26.56
C THR A 201 4.03 13.82 27.07
N ILE A 202 4.27 13.39 28.32
CA ILE A 202 5.63 13.26 28.86
C ILE A 202 6.43 12.22 28.05
N VAL A 203 5.88 11.03 27.81
CA VAL A 203 6.53 9.97 27.03
C VAL A 203 6.83 10.44 25.61
N LYS A 204 5.87 11.09 24.94
CA LYS A 204 6.04 11.66 23.60
C LYS A 204 7.15 12.71 23.57
N ASN A 205 7.23 13.57 24.58
CA ASN A 205 8.30 14.55 24.71
C ASN A 205 9.67 13.89 24.94
N GLN A 206 9.75 12.84 25.76
CA GLN A 206 10.97 12.06 25.96
C GLN A 206 11.42 11.37 24.66
N GLN A 207 10.49 10.72 23.94
CA GLN A 207 10.76 10.11 22.64
C GLN A 207 11.21 11.14 21.61
N LYS A 208 10.55 12.31 21.53
CA LYS A 208 10.95 13.41 20.65
C LYS A 208 12.37 13.90 20.94
N ARG A 209 12.75 14.02 22.22
CA ARG A 209 14.13 14.35 22.61
C ARG A 209 15.12 13.25 22.18
N LYS A 210 14.76 11.97 22.33
CA LYS A 210 15.60 10.84 21.89
C LYS A 210 15.77 10.84 20.37
N ILE A 211 14.69 11.06 19.62
CA ILE A 211 14.72 11.18 18.16
C ILE A 211 15.63 12.34 17.75
N ASN A 212 15.49 13.53 18.36
CA ASN A 212 16.37 14.66 18.03
C ASN A 212 17.85 14.34 18.30
N LYS A 213 18.18 13.71 19.43
CA LYS A 213 19.56 13.26 19.71
C LYS A 213 20.07 12.27 18.66
N LEU A 214 19.23 11.31 18.24
CA LEU A 214 19.59 10.37 17.18
C LEU A 214 19.74 11.08 15.83
N GLN A 215 18.90 12.07 15.53
CA GLN A 215 19.00 12.90 14.34
C GLN A 215 20.32 13.67 14.33
N ASP A 216 20.72 14.27 15.46
CA ASP A 216 22.00 14.96 15.62
C ASP A 216 23.19 14.00 15.42
N ILE A 217 23.11 12.79 15.98
CA ILE A 217 24.12 11.74 15.76
C ILE A 217 24.18 11.35 14.28
N ILE A 218 23.04 11.14 13.62
CA ILE A 218 22.98 10.81 12.19
C ILE A 218 23.58 11.94 11.36
N ASN A 219 23.25 13.19 11.66
CA ASN A 219 23.78 14.35 10.94
C ASN A 219 25.28 14.50 11.15
N ASN A 220 25.77 14.29 12.38
CA ASN A 220 27.20 14.26 12.67
C ASN A 220 27.90 13.12 11.91
N LEU A 221 27.33 11.91 11.92
CA LEU A 221 27.88 10.77 11.18
C LEU A 221 27.91 11.03 9.67
N LYS A 222 26.83 11.57 9.10
CA LYS A 222 26.77 11.98 7.69
C LYS A 222 27.83 13.01 7.36
N LYS A 223 28.03 14.00 8.23
CA LYS A 223 29.09 14.99 8.06
C LYS A 223 30.47 14.35 8.10
N THR A 224 30.75 13.52 9.11
CA THR A 224 32.05 12.81 9.20
C THR A 224 32.29 11.88 8.02
N HIS A 225 31.25 11.23 7.49
CA HIS A 225 31.35 10.38 6.30
C HIS A 225 31.67 11.21 5.07
N SER A 226 30.98 12.33 4.87
CA SER A 226 31.25 13.27 3.77
C SER A 226 32.69 13.81 3.83
N ASP A 227 33.15 14.21 5.02
CA ASP A 227 34.51 14.70 5.23
C ASP A 227 35.56 13.60 4.93
N LEU A 228 35.28 12.36 5.34
CA LEU A 228 36.14 11.20 5.05
C LEU A 228 36.15 10.84 3.56
N GLU A 229 35.00 10.85 2.89
CA GLU A 229 34.90 10.61 1.45
C GLU A 229 35.68 11.66 0.66
N GLU A 230 35.55 12.94 1.02
CA GLU A 230 36.30 14.02 0.38
C GLU A 230 37.80 13.85 0.61
N SER A 231 38.23 13.57 1.85
CA SER A 231 39.64 13.30 2.16
C SER A 231 40.19 12.12 1.37
N LYS A 232 39.43 11.02 1.25
CA LYS A 232 39.86 9.82 0.53
C LYS A 232 39.86 10.04 -0.98
N LYS A 233 38.88 10.76 -1.53
CA LYS A 233 38.87 11.16 -2.94
C LYS A 233 40.09 12.01 -3.29
N MET A 234 40.45 12.97 -2.44
CA MET A 234 41.67 13.77 -2.61
C MET A 234 42.93 12.91 -2.55
N GLU A 235 43.01 11.96 -1.61
CA GLU A 235 44.14 11.02 -1.49
C GLU A 235 44.28 10.11 -2.72
N ILE A 236 43.17 9.55 -3.20
CA ILE A 236 43.13 8.76 -4.44
C ILE A 236 43.60 9.61 -5.61
N GLN A 237 43.06 10.82 -5.79
CA GLN A 237 43.46 11.70 -6.88
C GLN A 237 44.97 12.04 -6.83
N LYS A 238 45.51 12.27 -5.63
CA LYS A 238 46.95 12.49 -5.43
C LYS A 238 47.78 11.27 -5.83
N LEU A 239 47.39 10.07 -5.39
CA LEU A 239 48.08 8.82 -5.73
C LEU A 239 47.97 8.52 -7.23
N THR A 240 46.80 8.67 -7.84
CA THR A 240 46.60 8.52 -9.28
C THR A 240 47.50 9.49 -10.06
N ASN A 241 47.58 10.76 -9.65
CA ASN A 241 48.47 11.73 -10.28
C ASN A 241 49.96 11.35 -10.12
N GLN A 242 50.36 10.79 -8.98
CA GLN A 242 51.72 10.27 -8.79
C GLN A 242 52.00 9.06 -9.67
N ILE A 243 51.07 8.11 -9.77
CA ILE A 243 51.18 6.95 -10.66
C ILE A 243 51.29 7.41 -12.11
N LEU A 244 50.42 8.31 -12.59
CA LEU A 244 50.47 8.84 -13.95
C LEU A 244 51.79 9.56 -14.24
N LYS A 245 52.32 10.32 -13.27
CA LYS A 245 53.62 10.98 -13.40
C LYS A 245 54.77 9.96 -13.48
N SER A 246 54.74 8.93 -12.64
CA SER A 246 55.72 7.84 -12.66
C SER A 246 55.65 7.05 -13.96
N GLN A 247 54.44 6.67 -14.42
CA GLN A 247 54.23 6.00 -15.70
C GLN A 247 54.75 6.84 -16.88
N LYS A 248 54.45 8.15 -16.90
CA LYS A 248 55.00 9.06 -17.91
C LYS A 248 56.53 9.10 -17.86
N SER A 249 57.11 9.17 -16.66
CA SER A 249 58.57 9.14 -16.50
C SER A 249 59.17 7.83 -16.99
N VAL A 250 58.53 6.68 -16.72
CA VAL A 250 58.97 5.37 -17.21
C VAL A 250 58.91 5.34 -18.74
N LEU A 251 57.80 5.75 -19.36
CA LEU A 251 57.68 5.82 -20.82
C LEU A 251 58.72 6.75 -21.45
N GLU A 252 59.03 7.89 -20.83
CA GLU A 252 60.09 8.78 -21.28
C GLU A 252 61.47 8.15 -21.15
N LEU A 253 61.74 7.39 -20.08
CA LEU A 253 62.99 6.66 -19.88
C LEU A 253 63.13 5.49 -20.87
N GLU A 254 62.05 4.76 -21.15
CA GLU A 254 62.02 3.72 -22.18
C GLU A 254 62.31 4.29 -23.56
N LYS A 255 61.64 5.39 -23.95
CA LYS A 255 61.93 6.09 -25.21
C LYS A 255 63.37 6.58 -25.30
N LYS A 256 63.92 7.11 -24.20
CA LYS A 256 65.33 7.53 -24.13
C LYS A 256 66.27 6.33 -24.25
N SER A 257 65.98 5.22 -23.55
CA SER A 257 66.76 3.97 -23.63
C SER A 257 66.76 3.43 -25.05
N ASP A 258 65.60 3.40 -25.71
CA ASP A 258 65.44 2.98 -27.10
C ASP A 258 66.24 3.86 -28.05
N TYR A 259 66.12 5.18 -27.90
CA TYR A 259 66.85 6.14 -28.71
C TYR A 259 68.37 6.01 -28.54
N LEU A 260 68.83 5.84 -27.29
CA LEU A 260 70.24 5.63 -26.98
C LEU A 260 70.75 4.30 -27.55
N ALA A 261 69.97 3.22 -27.47
CA ALA A 261 70.32 1.93 -28.05
C ALA A 261 70.48 2.03 -29.58
N ILE A 262 69.54 2.68 -30.27
CA ILE A 262 69.59 2.89 -31.72
C ILE A 262 70.80 3.74 -32.13
N ILE A 263 71.05 4.85 -31.41
CA ILE A 263 72.20 5.71 -31.70
C ILE A 263 73.51 4.98 -31.42
N ASN A 264 73.60 4.27 -30.30
CA ASN A 264 74.81 3.54 -29.94
C ASN A 264 75.14 2.49 -31.00
N ASP A 265 74.13 1.73 -31.45
CA ASP A 265 74.29 0.74 -32.51
C ASP A 265 74.74 1.39 -33.83
N LYS A 266 74.10 2.50 -34.23
CA LYS A 266 74.51 3.26 -35.42
C LYS A 266 75.94 3.78 -35.31
N LYS A 267 76.33 4.36 -34.17
CA LYS A 267 77.68 4.88 -33.94
C LYS A 267 78.70 3.75 -33.94
N TYR A 268 78.40 2.65 -33.27
CA TYR A 268 79.26 1.46 -33.23
C TYR A 268 79.52 0.95 -34.65
N MET A 269 78.47 0.77 -35.47
CA MET A 269 78.61 0.33 -36.86
C MET A 269 79.35 1.34 -37.73
N GLN A 270 79.17 2.64 -37.51
CA GLN A 270 79.93 3.68 -38.22
C GLN A 270 81.42 3.63 -37.89
N VAL A 271 81.77 3.46 -36.61
CA VAL A 271 83.16 3.31 -36.16
C VAL A 271 83.76 2.02 -36.71
N TRP A 272 83.00 0.93 -36.69
CA TRP A 272 83.39 -0.35 -37.28
C TRP A 272 83.69 -0.22 -38.78
N ASP A 273 82.76 0.35 -39.56
CA ASP A 273 82.95 0.56 -41.01
C ASP A 273 84.11 1.53 -41.30
N MET A 274 84.30 2.58 -40.49
CA MET A 274 85.43 3.52 -40.62
C MET A 274 86.77 2.82 -40.35
N ASN A 275 86.86 2.02 -39.30
CA ASN A 275 88.07 1.28 -38.94
C ASN A 275 88.38 0.22 -39.99
N ILE A 276 87.37 -0.49 -40.52
CA ILE A 276 87.54 -1.43 -41.63
C ILE A 276 88.08 -0.72 -42.87
N LYS A 277 87.52 0.44 -43.25
CA LYS A 277 88.03 1.22 -44.39
C LYS A 277 89.48 1.62 -44.19
N THR A 278 89.80 2.14 -43.01
CA THR A 278 91.18 2.55 -42.67
C THR A 278 92.14 1.36 -42.70
N ALA A 279 91.74 0.22 -42.15
CA ALA A 279 92.55 -0.99 -42.15
C ALA A 279 92.74 -1.55 -43.57
N ASN A 280 91.69 -1.56 -44.40
CA ASN A 280 91.78 -1.93 -45.81
C ASN A 280 92.71 -1.00 -46.59
N GLU A 281 92.61 0.32 -46.40
CA GLU A 281 93.54 1.28 -47.02
C GLU A 281 94.99 1.06 -46.62
N LEU A 282 95.24 0.72 -45.35
CA LEU A 282 96.58 0.38 -44.86
C LEU A 282 97.09 -0.92 -45.47
N ILE A 283 96.23 -1.95 -45.55
CA ILE A 283 96.56 -3.22 -46.19
C ILE A 283 96.82 -3.02 -47.67
N ASP A 284 96.02 -2.24 -48.39
CA ASP A 284 96.24 -1.94 -49.81
C ASP A 284 97.59 -1.24 -50.03
N LYS A 285 97.99 -0.34 -49.12
CA LYS A 285 99.33 0.28 -49.14
C LYS A 285 100.42 -0.75 -48.88
N ILE A 286 100.25 -1.64 -47.90
CA ILE A 286 101.23 -2.69 -47.58
C ILE A 286 101.32 -3.70 -48.73
N LEU A 287 100.19 -4.13 -49.32
CA LEU A 287 100.15 -5.00 -50.50
C LEU A 287 100.81 -4.33 -51.71
N THR A 288 100.59 -3.02 -51.91
CA THR A 288 101.26 -2.26 -52.97
C THR A 288 102.77 -2.18 -52.73
N ALA A 289 103.20 -1.94 -51.48
CA ALA A 289 104.61 -1.95 -51.11
C ALA A 289 105.23 -3.34 -51.26
N ASP A 290 104.55 -4.39 -50.82
CA ASP A 290 104.96 -5.78 -50.96
C ASP A 290 105.11 -6.16 -52.44
N ARG A 291 104.15 -5.74 -53.27
CA ARG A 291 104.21 -5.90 -54.73
C ARG A 291 105.43 -5.20 -55.33
N ILE A 292 105.68 -3.94 -54.96
CA ILE A 292 106.86 -3.20 -55.41
C ILE A 292 108.15 -3.90 -54.96
N ILE A 293 108.23 -4.37 -53.72
CA ILE A 293 109.40 -5.08 -53.19
C ILE A 293 109.64 -6.38 -53.98
N HIS A 294 108.60 -7.18 -54.19
CA HIS A 294 108.72 -8.45 -54.92
C HIS A 294 109.07 -8.25 -56.39
N GLU A 295 108.40 -7.31 -57.08
CA GLU A 295 108.61 -7.07 -58.51
C GLU A 295 109.90 -6.30 -58.81
N GLN A 296 110.21 -5.23 -58.06
CA GLN A 296 111.34 -4.33 -58.38
C GLN A 296 112.64 -4.69 -57.68
N LEU A 297 112.60 -5.12 -56.40
CA LEU A 297 113.81 -5.41 -55.63
C LEU A 297 114.23 -6.88 -55.73
N LEU A 298 113.26 -7.79 -55.72
CA LEU A 298 113.51 -9.23 -55.76
C LEU A 298 113.40 -9.84 -57.17
N LEU A 299 112.78 -9.13 -58.13
CA LEU A 299 112.50 -9.61 -59.50
C LEU A 299 111.73 -10.94 -59.53
N LEU A 300 110.85 -11.14 -58.54
CA LEU A 300 109.97 -12.31 -58.42
C LEU A 300 108.54 -11.93 -58.77
N GLU A 301 107.78 -12.89 -59.31
CA GLU A 301 106.34 -12.71 -59.54
C GLU A 301 105.62 -12.55 -58.20
N TRP A 302 104.93 -11.43 -58.02
CA TRP A 302 104.19 -11.17 -56.79
C TRP A 302 102.88 -11.97 -56.77
N LYS A 303 102.64 -12.66 -55.66
CA LYS A 303 101.38 -13.37 -55.38
C LYS A 303 100.67 -12.74 -54.19
N PRO A 304 99.35 -12.48 -54.29
CA PRO A 304 98.58 -11.99 -53.15
C PRO A 304 98.56 -13.02 -52.02
N PRO A 305 98.46 -12.59 -50.74
CA PRO A 305 98.37 -13.50 -49.60
C PRO A 305 97.21 -14.51 -49.71
N GLU A 306 97.41 -15.71 -49.17
CA GLU A 306 96.45 -16.83 -49.27
C GLU A 306 95.19 -16.64 -48.40
N GLU A 307 95.26 -15.87 -47.32
CA GLU A 307 94.14 -15.62 -46.43
C GLU A 307 93.27 -14.45 -46.92
N GLN A 308 92.00 -14.75 -47.23
CA GLN A 308 90.99 -13.74 -47.57
C GLN A 308 90.43 -13.07 -46.32
N LEU A 309 90.32 -11.74 -46.36
CA LEU A 309 89.72 -10.95 -45.28
C LEU A 309 88.22 -11.26 -45.14
N LEU A 310 87.78 -11.45 -43.91
CA LEU A 310 86.36 -11.62 -43.59
C LEU A 310 85.59 -10.32 -43.78
N LYS A 311 84.32 -10.43 -44.17
CA LYS A 311 83.35 -9.34 -44.11
C LYS A 311 82.56 -9.39 -42.81
N LYS A 312 81.87 -8.30 -42.48
CA LYS A 312 81.04 -8.20 -41.27
C LYS A 312 79.88 -9.21 -41.26
N GLU A 313 79.39 -9.58 -42.44
CA GLU A 313 78.33 -10.57 -42.62
C GLU A 313 78.81 -12.01 -42.36
N ASP A 314 80.12 -12.25 -42.32
CA ASP A 314 80.68 -13.59 -42.13
C ASP A 314 80.88 -13.95 -40.64
N LEU A 315 80.66 -13.00 -39.71
CA LEU A 315 80.78 -13.25 -38.27
C LEU A 315 79.55 -14.00 -37.73
N PRO A 316 79.74 -15.14 -37.04
CA PRO A 316 78.64 -15.91 -36.44
C PRO A 316 77.79 -15.10 -35.45
N SER A 317 78.41 -14.28 -34.60
CA SER A 317 77.71 -13.43 -33.63
C SER A 317 76.88 -12.33 -34.29
N TYR A 318 77.37 -11.73 -35.39
CA TYR A 318 76.62 -10.74 -36.17
C TYR A 318 75.40 -11.37 -36.86
N CYS A 319 75.59 -12.54 -37.49
CA CYS A 319 74.48 -13.30 -38.07
C CYS A 319 73.45 -13.72 -37.02
N GLY A 320 73.89 -14.19 -35.85
CA GLY A 320 73.03 -14.54 -34.72
C GLY A 320 72.21 -13.35 -34.23
N ALA A 321 72.82 -12.17 -34.07
CA ALA A 321 72.14 -10.95 -33.68
C ALA A 321 71.09 -10.51 -34.73
N MET A 322 71.41 -10.61 -36.02
CA MET A 322 70.50 -10.27 -37.10
C MET A 322 69.32 -11.25 -37.21
N CYS A 323 69.54 -12.54 -36.95
CA CYS A 323 68.47 -13.53 -36.89
C CYS A 323 67.55 -13.29 -35.69
N ALA A 324 68.10 -13.02 -34.51
CA ALA A 324 67.33 -12.70 -33.30
C ALA A 324 66.46 -11.45 -33.47
N LEU A 325 66.97 -10.41 -34.14
CA LEU A 325 66.21 -9.21 -34.46
C LEU A 325 65.06 -9.48 -35.45
N LYS A 326 65.26 -10.37 -36.43
CA LYS A 326 64.21 -10.76 -37.38
C LYS A 326 63.11 -11.58 -36.69
N THR A 327 63.49 -12.55 -35.85
CA THR A 327 62.51 -13.36 -35.11
C THR A 327 61.70 -12.49 -34.14
N GLU A 328 62.34 -11.55 -33.44
CA GLU A 328 61.64 -10.63 -32.54
C GLU A 328 60.66 -9.72 -33.29
N GLN A 329 61.02 -9.26 -34.49
CA GLN A 329 60.12 -8.49 -35.36
C GLN A 329 58.92 -9.32 -35.85
N GLU A 330 59.12 -10.60 -36.18
CA GLU A 330 58.03 -11.50 -36.58
C GLU A 330 57.10 -11.82 -35.41
N GLU A 331 57.64 -12.05 -34.22
CA GLU A 331 56.86 -12.23 -33.00
C GLU A 331 56.12 -10.95 -32.59
N ALA A 332 56.71 -9.77 -32.78
CA ALA A 332 56.04 -8.49 -32.57
C ALA A 332 54.89 -8.27 -33.57
N LYS A 333 55.05 -8.69 -34.83
CA LYS A 333 53.97 -8.67 -35.83
C LYS A 333 52.84 -9.63 -35.44
N LYS A 334 53.16 -10.86 -35.04
CA LYS A 334 52.17 -11.86 -34.56
C LYS A 334 51.40 -11.35 -33.34
N ARG A 335 52.08 -10.70 -32.37
CA ARG A 335 51.44 -10.06 -31.19
C ARG A 335 50.46 -8.95 -31.57
N ARG A 336 50.83 -8.08 -32.52
CA ARG A 336 49.93 -7.03 -33.01
C ARG A 336 48.66 -7.58 -33.65
N THR A 337 48.76 -8.72 -34.33
CA THR A 337 47.59 -9.38 -34.92
C THR A 337 46.66 -9.97 -33.86
N ILE A 338 47.20 -10.58 -32.80
CA ILE A 338 46.43 -11.22 -31.72
C ILE A 338 45.76 -10.18 -30.81
N SER A 339 46.42 -9.04 -30.56
CA SER A 339 45.93 -7.97 -29.68
C SER A 339 44.97 -6.98 -30.36
N LYS A 340 44.48 -7.25 -31.58
CA LYS A 340 43.51 -6.38 -32.26
C LYS A 340 42.19 -6.36 -31.48
N LEU A 341 41.88 -5.22 -30.87
CA LEU A 341 40.58 -4.94 -30.25
C LEU A 341 39.62 -4.40 -31.31
N TYR A 342 38.43 -5.00 -31.37
CA TYR A 342 37.31 -4.49 -32.17
C TYR A 342 36.50 -3.50 -31.34
N LYS A 343 35.85 -2.52 -31.98
CA LYS A 343 34.98 -1.57 -31.28
C LYS A 343 33.85 -2.33 -30.56
N PRO A 344 33.50 -1.95 -29.32
CA PRO A 344 32.33 -2.49 -28.65
C PRO A 344 31.05 -2.10 -29.41
N PRO A 345 30.04 -2.98 -29.48
CA PRO A 345 28.87 -2.75 -30.32
C PRO A 345 28.08 -1.54 -29.81
N THR A 346 27.71 -0.65 -30.72
CA THR A 346 27.04 0.62 -30.38
C THR A 346 25.52 0.52 -30.55
N THR A 347 25.01 -0.50 -31.26
CA THR A 347 23.58 -0.71 -31.50
C THR A 347 22.99 -1.87 -30.70
N LEU A 348 21.73 -1.75 -30.27
CA LEU A 348 21.05 -2.74 -29.41
C LEU A 348 20.91 -4.11 -30.09
N GLU A 349 20.81 -4.15 -31.43
CA GLU A 349 20.71 -5.37 -32.21
C GLU A 349 22.04 -6.13 -32.29
N GLU A 350 23.15 -5.43 -32.48
CA GLU A 350 24.50 -6.04 -32.44
C GLU A 350 24.83 -6.59 -31.05
N ILE A 351 24.45 -5.88 -29.98
CA ILE A 351 24.62 -6.36 -28.59
C ILE A 351 23.81 -7.64 -28.35
N ASN A 352 22.58 -7.72 -28.88
CA ASN A 352 21.73 -8.90 -28.74
C ASN A 352 22.24 -10.09 -29.55
N LEU A 353 22.85 -9.85 -30.72
CA LEU A 353 23.48 -10.88 -31.55
C LEU A 353 24.77 -11.40 -30.89
N GLU A 354 25.63 -10.52 -30.37
CA GLU A 354 26.80 -10.92 -29.59
C GLU A 354 26.41 -11.73 -28.36
N ARG A 355 25.39 -11.30 -27.60
CA ARG A 355 24.90 -12.03 -26.42
C ARG A 355 24.33 -13.40 -26.78
N ARG A 356 23.66 -13.55 -27.91
CA ARG A 356 23.10 -14.83 -28.37
C ARG A 356 24.19 -15.81 -28.78
N LEU A 357 25.18 -15.36 -29.55
CA LEU A 357 26.33 -16.16 -29.93
C LEU A 357 27.17 -16.53 -28.70
N LEU A 358 27.42 -15.56 -27.82
CA LEU A 358 28.16 -15.76 -26.58
C LEU A 358 27.44 -16.74 -25.64
N ASN A 359 26.12 -16.64 -25.49
CA ASN A 359 25.32 -17.62 -24.74
C ASN A 359 25.34 -19.02 -25.36
N HIS A 360 25.41 -19.12 -26.68
CA HIS A 360 25.56 -20.41 -27.37
C HIS A 360 26.94 -21.01 -27.13
N ILE A 361 28.00 -20.21 -27.26
CA ILE A 361 29.38 -20.58 -26.95
C ILE A 361 29.52 -20.99 -25.48
N PHE A 362 28.89 -20.25 -24.56
CA PHE A 362 28.89 -20.56 -23.14
C PHE A 362 28.14 -21.86 -22.82
N LYS A 363 27.02 -22.14 -23.47
CA LYS A 363 26.35 -23.45 -23.36
C LYS A 363 27.24 -24.59 -23.84
N LEU A 364 27.96 -24.39 -24.95
CA LEU A 364 28.88 -25.39 -25.50
C LEU A 364 30.11 -25.61 -24.60
N ILE A 365 30.70 -24.53 -24.06
CA ILE A 365 31.81 -24.59 -23.11
C ILE A 365 31.37 -25.25 -21.81
N SER A 366 30.19 -24.90 -21.26
CA SER A 366 29.68 -25.53 -20.03
C SER A 366 29.49 -27.04 -20.20
N ASN A 367 28.96 -27.49 -21.34
CA ASN A 367 28.68 -28.92 -21.58
C ASN A 367 29.94 -29.73 -21.89
N GLN A 368 30.95 -29.13 -22.51
CA GLN A 368 32.20 -29.82 -22.88
C GLN A 368 33.28 -29.73 -21.80
N CYS A 369 33.23 -28.69 -20.96
CA CYS A 369 34.16 -28.47 -19.86
C CYS A 369 33.64 -28.99 -18.51
N ASP A 370 32.68 -29.94 -18.51
CA ASP A 370 32.17 -30.63 -17.31
C ASP A 370 33.27 -31.40 -16.54
N HIS A 371 34.44 -31.64 -17.15
CA HIS A 371 35.61 -32.24 -16.50
C HIS A 371 36.40 -31.28 -15.58
N PHE A 372 36.17 -29.97 -15.68
CA PHE A 372 36.84 -28.97 -14.82
C PHE A 372 36.08 -28.71 -13.50
N ILE A 373 34.92 -29.34 -13.31
CA ILE A 373 34.02 -29.14 -12.17
C ILE A 373 34.14 -30.36 -11.23
N GLU A 374 34.39 -30.13 -9.93
CA GLU A 374 34.48 -31.17 -8.90
C GLU A 374 33.19 -32.01 -8.80
N ASP A 375 33.31 -33.33 -8.65
CA ASP A 375 32.17 -34.26 -8.68
C ASP A 375 31.18 -34.06 -7.50
N THR A 376 31.63 -33.46 -6.40
CA THR A 376 30.81 -33.06 -5.26
C THR A 376 29.90 -31.86 -5.59
N LEU A 377 30.37 -30.92 -6.41
CA LEU A 377 29.59 -29.78 -6.90
C LEU A 377 28.56 -30.22 -7.95
N LYS A 378 28.84 -31.25 -8.76
CA LYS A 378 27.87 -31.82 -9.72
C LYS A 378 26.62 -32.38 -9.02
N ILE A 379 26.80 -33.03 -7.86
CA ILE A 379 25.71 -33.58 -7.04
C ILE A 379 24.87 -32.45 -6.41
N LEU A 380 25.50 -31.37 -5.97
CA LEU A 380 24.79 -30.22 -5.39
C LEU A 380 24.07 -29.36 -6.43
N LEU A 381 24.54 -29.40 -7.68
CA LEU A 381 23.98 -28.62 -8.79
C LEU A 381 22.81 -29.33 -9.49
N SER A 382 22.54 -30.63 -9.26
CA SER A 382 21.38 -31.31 -9.85
C SER A 382 20.04 -30.92 -9.22
N GLU A 383 20.06 -30.25 -8.07
CA GLU A 383 18.87 -29.81 -7.34
C GLU A 383 18.40 -28.39 -7.71
N TYR A 384 19.15 -27.66 -8.56
CA TYR A 384 18.86 -26.27 -8.96
C TYR A 384 18.44 -26.15 -10.43
N THR A 385 17.69 -25.08 -10.75
CA THR A 385 17.18 -24.76 -12.10
C THR A 385 18.32 -24.60 -13.12
N GLU A 386 18.13 -25.11 -14.35
CA GLU A 386 19.12 -25.17 -15.45
C GLU A 386 19.90 -23.86 -15.70
N GLU A 387 19.28 -22.69 -15.54
CA GLU A 387 19.89 -21.38 -15.79
C GLU A 387 20.89 -20.96 -14.69
N ASN A 388 20.55 -21.22 -13.42
CA ASN A 388 21.45 -20.96 -12.29
C ASN A 388 22.61 -21.97 -12.28
N ASN A 389 22.34 -23.19 -12.72
CA ASN A 389 23.35 -24.23 -12.93
C ASN A 389 24.39 -23.79 -13.97
N LEU A 390 23.92 -23.30 -15.13
CA LEU A 390 24.78 -22.82 -16.21
C LEU A 390 25.68 -21.66 -15.78
N LEU A 391 25.15 -20.68 -15.04
CA LEU A 391 25.92 -19.53 -14.57
C LEU A 391 27.03 -19.93 -13.58
N ILE A 392 26.73 -20.81 -12.64
CA ILE A 392 27.69 -21.28 -11.63
C ILE A 392 28.76 -22.18 -12.26
N ARG A 393 28.37 -23.05 -13.21
CA ARG A 393 29.33 -23.86 -13.98
C ARG A 393 30.27 -22.99 -14.81
N LEU A 394 29.74 -21.97 -15.48
CA LEU A 394 30.54 -21.03 -16.27
C LEU A 394 31.46 -20.18 -15.41
N ASP A 395 31.01 -19.72 -14.26
CA ASP A 395 31.85 -18.97 -13.30
C ASP A 395 33.04 -19.82 -12.85
N LYS A 396 32.81 -21.11 -12.55
CA LYS A 396 33.89 -22.05 -12.18
C LYS A 396 34.81 -22.40 -13.34
N VAL A 397 34.27 -22.55 -14.55
CA VAL A 397 35.07 -22.76 -15.76
C VAL A 397 35.90 -21.51 -16.10
N PHE A 398 35.36 -20.30 -15.92
CA PHE A 398 36.11 -19.05 -16.13
C PHE A 398 37.15 -18.79 -15.04
N GLU A 399 36.87 -19.19 -13.79
CA GLU A 399 37.85 -19.19 -12.70
C GLU A 399 38.99 -20.18 -13.00
N ALA A 400 38.68 -21.37 -13.51
CA ALA A 400 39.67 -22.36 -13.94
C ALA A 400 40.49 -21.91 -15.16
N LEU A 401 39.86 -21.24 -16.14
CA LEU A 401 40.49 -20.64 -17.32
C LEU A 401 41.16 -19.28 -17.03
N LYS A 402 41.08 -18.78 -15.79
CA LYS A 402 41.61 -17.49 -15.32
C LYS A 402 41.17 -16.28 -16.15
N ILE A 403 39.93 -16.28 -16.64
CA ILE A 403 39.35 -15.13 -17.37
C ILE A 403 38.81 -14.15 -16.33
N THR A 404 39.42 -12.97 -16.21
CA THR A 404 39.07 -12.00 -15.13
C THR A 404 38.56 -10.66 -15.64
N ASN A 405 38.72 -10.38 -16.95
CA ASN A 405 38.37 -9.09 -17.54
C ASN A 405 37.40 -9.23 -18.73
N GLU A 406 36.52 -8.24 -18.92
CA GLU A 406 35.58 -8.15 -20.06
C GLU A 406 36.30 -8.15 -21.42
N GLN A 407 37.52 -7.61 -21.48
CA GLN A 407 38.36 -7.62 -22.67
C GLN A 407 38.85 -9.03 -23.04
N GLU A 408 39.08 -9.88 -22.05
CA GLU A 408 39.50 -11.27 -22.25
C GLU A 408 38.33 -12.12 -22.80
N LEU A 409 37.10 -11.76 -22.43
CA LEU A 409 35.87 -12.33 -22.98
C LEU A 409 35.68 -11.95 -24.46
N GLN A 410 36.05 -10.72 -24.84
CA GLN A 410 36.03 -10.29 -26.24
C GLN A 410 37.12 -10.98 -27.07
N PHE A 411 38.28 -11.30 -26.49
CA PHE A 411 39.29 -12.11 -27.17
C PHE A 411 38.81 -13.54 -27.38
N LEU A 412 38.12 -14.15 -26.41
CA LEU A 412 37.51 -15.47 -26.55
C LEU A 412 36.63 -15.54 -27.80
N LEU A 413 35.81 -14.51 -28.05
CA LEU A 413 34.98 -14.44 -29.25
C LEU A 413 35.80 -14.47 -30.56
N ASN A 414 36.99 -13.84 -30.60
CA ASN A 414 37.84 -13.81 -31.79
C ASN A 414 38.45 -15.18 -32.14
N PHE A 415 38.71 -16.04 -31.14
CA PHE A 415 39.29 -17.37 -31.37
C PHE A 415 38.26 -18.42 -31.76
N PHE A 416 36.98 -18.20 -31.45
CA PHE A 416 35.88 -19.12 -31.77
C PHE A 416 35.23 -18.85 -33.14
N LEU A 417 35.36 -17.63 -33.67
CA LEU A 417 34.82 -17.25 -34.99
C LEU A 417 35.36 -18.09 -36.17
N PRO A 418 36.64 -18.48 -36.24
CA PRO A 418 37.15 -19.35 -37.32
C PRO A 418 36.54 -20.76 -37.36
N TYR A 419 35.92 -21.20 -36.26
CA TYR A 419 35.33 -22.52 -36.10
C TYR A 419 33.79 -22.52 -36.22
N ALA A 420 33.19 -21.40 -36.64
CA ALA A 420 31.76 -21.22 -36.69
C ALA A 420 31.17 -21.56 -38.08
N HIS A 421 30.10 -22.35 -38.12
CA HIS A 421 29.41 -22.83 -39.32
C HIS A 421 27.89 -22.54 -39.26
N CYS A 422 27.20 -22.49 -40.39
CA CYS A 422 25.75 -22.20 -40.42
C CYS A 422 24.93 -23.51 -40.46
N PRO A 423 24.11 -23.83 -39.44
CA PRO A 423 23.39 -25.10 -39.37
C PRO A 423 22.15 -25.18 -40.28
N THR A 424 21.68 -24.05 -40.83
CA THR A 424 20.44 -23.96 -41.62
C THR A 424 20.66 -24.10 -43.13
N CYS A 425 21.88 -23.89 -43.60
CA CYS A 425 22.24 -24.07 -45.00
C CYS A 425 22.64 -25.54 -45.23
N ILE A 426 21.73 -26.36 -45.78
CA ILE A 426 21.99 -27.80 -46.01
C ILE A 426 23.17 -27.97 -46.97
N ILE A 427 24.27 -28.56 -46.50
CA ILE A 427 25.34 -29.13 -47.34
C ILE A 427 25.28 -30.65 -47.23
N LYS A 428 25.10 -31.33 -48.37
CA LYS A 428 25.34 -32.77 -48.53
C LYS A 428 26.84 -33.03 -48.41
N ILE A 429 27.25 -33.82 -47.42
CA ILE A 429 28.61 -34.33 -47.31
C ILE A 429 28.77 -35.54 -48.25
N VAL A 430 29.75 -35.46 -49.17
CA VAL A 430 30.32 -36.61 -49.90
C VAL A 430 31.81 -36.68 -49.55
N LYS A 431 32.22 -37.85 -49.03
CA LYS A 431 33.54 -38.29 -48.49
C LYS A 431 34.70 -38.25 -49.53
N ILE A 432 35.97 -38.40 -49.12
CA ILE A 432 36.82 -39.66 -49.04
C ILE A 432 38.33 -39.22 -48.91
N PRO A 433 39.40 -40.02 -48.56
CA PRO A 433 39.62 -41.34 -47.87
C PRO A 433 40.62 -41.28 -46.67
N SER A 434 40.67 -42.22 -45.71
CA SER A 434 41.52 -43.46 -45.61
C SER A 434 41.50 -43.86 -44.11
N GLU A 435 41.51 -45.08 -43.59
CA GLU A 435 41.93 -46.44 -43.98
C GLU A 435 41.12 -47.48 -43.14
N GLU A 436 41.23 -48.76 -43.53
CA GLU A 436 40.44 -49.98 -43.23
C GLU A 436 40.33 -50.39 -41.73
N ILE A 437 39.34 -51.17 -41.27
CA ILE A 437 39.26 -52.65 -41.33
C ILE A 437 37.91 -53.14 -40.71
N THR A 438 37.20 -54.05 -41.43
CA THR A 438 36.26 -55.17 -41.07
C THR A 438 35.25 -55.02 -39.90
N GLU A 439 34.02 -55.57 -39.85
CA GLU A 439 33.19 -56.49 -40.65
C GLU A 439 31.79 -56.59 -39.96
N SER A 440 30.68 -56.65 -40.73
CA SER A 440 29.39 -57.36 -40.44
C SER A 440 28.57 -56.98 -39.16
N SER A 441 27.23 -57.08 -39.00
CA SER A 441 26.11 -57.64 -39.76
C SER A 441 24.76 -57.21 -39.10
N SER A 442 23.68 -57.09 -39.91
CA SER A 442 22.24 -57.44 -39.67
C SER A 442 21.48 -56.91 -38.43
N LEU A 443 20.44 -56.06 -38.56
CA LEU A 443 19.00 -56.30 -38.92
C LEU A 443 18.04 -56.53 -37.72
N SER A 444 16.97 -55.70 -37.67
CA SER A 444 15.63 -55.89 -37.03
C SER A 444 15.58 -56.08 -35.50
N THR A 445 14.66 -55.51 -34.71
CA THR A 445 13.19 -55.55 -34.82
C THR A 445 12.57 -54.60 -33.76
N LEU A 446 11.55 -53.82 -34.09
CA LEU A 446 10.47 -53.34 -33.18
C LEU A 446 9.57 -54.55 -32.81
N PRO A 447 8.74 -54.58 -31.72
CA PRO A 447 7.61 -53.63 -31.52
C PRO A 447 6.97 -53.46 -30.09
N CYS A 448 6.07 -52.46 -29.98
CA CYS A 448 4.78 -52.37 -29.20
C CYS A 448 4.77 -52.65 -27.67
N ASP A 449 3.86 -52.17 -26.80
CA ASP A 449 2.61 -51.37 -26.82
C ASP A 449 2.18 -51.12 -25.33
N ILE A 450 1.40 -50.06 -25.04
CA ILE A 450 0.22 -49.96 -24.10
C ILE A 450 0.43 -50.24 -22.57
N CYS A 451 -0.12 -49.56 -21.54
CA CYS A 451 -1.04 -48.43 -21.28
C CYS A 451 -0.94 -47.99 -19.79
N GLU A 452 -1.36 -46.74 -19.49
CA GLU A 452 -2.17 -46.19 -18.34
C GLU A 452 -1.84 -46.59 -16.86
N ASP A 453 -1.91 -45.76 -15.80
CA ASP A 453 -2.73 -44.57 -15.49
C ASP A 453 -2.15 -43.75 -14.29
N ASP A 454 -2.59 -42.49 -14.20
CA ASP A 454 -3.14 -41.78 -13.02
C ASP A 454 -2.49 -40.52 -12.35
N PHE A 455 -3.37 -39.52 -12.18
CA PHE A 455 -3.40 -38.26 -11.40
C PHE A 455 -2.32 -37.17 -11.62
N GLY A 456 -2.62 -35.86 -11.78
CA GLY A 456 -3.88 -35.13 -11.76
C GLY A 456 -3.63 -33.63 -12.04
N THR A 457 -4.57 -33.00 -12.74
CA THR A 457 -4.56 -31.60 -13.16
C THR A 457 -5.56 -30.77 -12.36
N GLU A 458 -5.10 -29.82 -11.55
CA GLU A 458 -5.84 -28.60 -11.18
C GLU A 458 -4.83 -27.52 -10.78
N GLU A 459 -4.69 -26.44 -11.56
CA GLU A 459 -4.36 -25.08 -11.08
C GLU A 459 -4.18 -24.00 -12.17
N ILE A 460 -4.51 -24.24 -13.45
CA ILE A 460 -4.43 -23.18 -14.50
C ILE A 460 -5.79 -22.96 -15.20
N LYS A 461 -6.89 -23.02 -14.45
CA LYS A 461 -8.24 -22.66 -14.96
C LYS A 461 -9.02 -21.64 -14.12
N LEU A 462 -8.44 -21.08 -13.05
CA LEU A 462 -9.17 -20.20 -12.12
C LEU A 462 -8.92 -18.69 -12.30
N ILE A 463 -7.99 -18.26 -13.17
CA ILE A 463 -7.70 -16.83 -13.37
C ILE A 463 -8.39 -16.24 -14.62
N GLY A 464 -8.83 -17.08 -15.57
CA GLY A 464 -9.55 -16.64 -16.78
C GLY A 464 -11.06 -16.43 -16.58
N ALA A 465 -11.67 -17.13 -15.62
CA ALA A 465 -13.14 -17.15 -15.44
C ALA A 465 -13.67 -16.00 -14.56
N VAL A 466 -12.84 -15.40 -13.70
CA VAL A 466 -13.27 -14.33 -12.77
C VAL A 466 -13.31 -12.95 -13.43
N LYS A 467 -12.60 -12.76 -14.55
CA LYS A 467 -12.59 -11.50 -15.31
C LYS A 467 -13.78 -11.35 -16.28
N ALA A 468 -14.54 -12.43 -16.50
CA ALA A 468 -15.70 -12.49 -17.39
C ALA A 468 -17.05 -12.42 -16.65
N ALA A 469 -17.06 -12.32 -15.32
CA ALA A 469 -18.28 -12.45 -14.49
C ALA A 469 -18.63 -11.20 -13.66
N LEU A 470 -18.05 -10.03 -13.93
CA LEU A 470 -18.27 -8.80 -13.15
C LEU A 470 -18.65 -7.57 -13.98
N LEU A 471 -19.38 -7.75 -15.08
CA LEU A 471 -20.03 -6.63 -15.79
C LEU A 471 -21.20 -7.12 -16.64
N ASP A 472 -22.28 -7.56 -16.00
CA ASP A 472 -23.62 -7.38 -16.56
C ASP A 472 -24.72 -7.53 -15.49
N GLU A 473 -25.43 -6.43 -15.23
CA GLU A 473 -26.88 -6.30 -15.03
C GLU A 473 -27.23 -5.12 -14.10
N LEU A 474 -27.41 -3.94 -14.71
CA LEU A 474 -28.52 -3.04 -14.40
C LEU A 474 -28.80 -2.19 -15.63
N LYS A 475 -29.84 -2.60 -16.36
CA LYS A 475 -30.47 -1.88 -17.47
C LYS A 475 -31.03 -0.54 -16.99
N THR A 476 -30.98 0.49 -17.83
CA THR A 476 -32.18 1.09 -18.46
C THR A 476 -31.80 2.30 -19.36
N SER A 477 -32.32 2.26 -20.60
CA SER A 477 -32.92 3.34 -21.40
C SER A 477 -32.74 4.79 -20.89
N ASP A 478 -32.37 5.81 -21.67
CA ASP A 478 -33.00 6.25 -22.92
C ASP A 478 -32.22 7.47 -23.52
N LYS A 479 -32.29 7.61 -24.85
CA LYS A 479 -32.22 8.82 -25.72
C LYS A 479 -31.31 10.05 -25.46
N CYS A 480 -30.54 10.31 -26.52
CA CYS A 480 -30.41 11.55 -27.33
C CYS A 480 -29.30 12.59 -27.08
N GLU A 481 -28.62 12.82 -28.22
CA GLU A 481 -28.08 14.08 -28.79
C GLU A 481 -26.63 14.53 -28.50
N THR A 482 -25.85 14.43 -29.60
CA THR A 482 -24.82 15.36 -30.12
C THR A 482 -23.55 15.58 -29.28
N GLU A 483 -22.35 15.74 -29.81
CA GLU A 483 -21.72 15.70 -31.13
C GLU A 483 -20.21 15.74 -30.77
N THR A 484 -19.38 14.87 -31.32
CA THR A 484 -18.01 15.25 -31.75
C THR A 484 -17.44 14.19 -32.68
N GLN A 485 -17.24 14.63 -33.92
CA GLN A 485 -16.18 14.30 -34.89
C GLN A 485 -14.94 13.65 -34.25
N THR A 486 -14.22 12.67 -34.83
CA THR A 486 -14.14 12.19 -36.22
C THR A 486 -13.41 10.85 -36.24
N LYS A 487 -14.09 9.84 -36.80
CA LYS A 487 -13.67 8.84 -37.81
C LYS A 487 -12.26 8.25 -37.76
N GLU A 488 -12.11 6.94 -37.51
CA GLU A 488 -12.45 5.78 -38.38
C GLU A 488 -11.43 5.56 -39.51
N ILE A 489 -11.06 4.36 -39.96
CA ILE A 489 -11.12 2.93 -39.56
C ILE A 489 -10.71 2.21 -40.86
N VAL A 490 -9.94 1.10 -40.77
CA VAL A 490 -9.98 -0.09 -41.69
C VAL A 490 -9.60 0.17 -43.16
N SER A 491 -9.19 -0.76 -44.01
CA SER A 491 -8.52 -2.07 -44.02
C SER A 491 -8.36 -2.37 -45.53
N GLU A 492 -7.47 -3.31 -45.85
CA GLU A 492 -7.57 -4.25 -46.99
C GLU A 492 -7.38 -3.73 -48.44
N GLU A 493 -6.21 -4.11 -48.97
CA GLU A 493 -5.93 -4.86 -50.22
C GLU A 493 -6.72 -4.64 -51.53
N SER A 494 -5.96 -4.30 -52.59
CA SER A 494 -5.96 -4.91 -53.96
C SER A 494 -4.99 -4.12 -54.88
N VAL A 495 -3.86 -4.68 -55.35
CA VAL A 495 -3.60 -5.31 -56.69
C VAL A 495 -4.06 -4.40 -57.86
N SER A 496 -3.23 -3.87 -58.77
CA SER A 496 -2.44 -4.53 -59.85
C SER A 496 -1.56 -3.46 -60.55
N THR A 497 -0.24 -3.66 -60.70
CA THR A 497 0.54 -4.01 -61.93
C THR A 497 0.65 -2.99 -63.08
N GLU A 498 1.90 -2.64 -63.40
CA GLU A 498 2.60 -2.66 -64.72
C GLU A 498 3.76 -1.64 -64.68
N SER A 499 4.97 -1.83 -65.19
CA SER A 499 5.64 -2.92 -65.91
C SER A 499 7.15 -2.63 -65.89
N THR A 500 7.95 -3.70 -65.91
CA THR A 500 9.42 -3.81 -65.91
C THR A 500 10.04 -3.35 -67.26
N PRO A 501 11.38 -3.13 -67.42
CA PRO A 501 12.35 -4.24 -67.52
C PRO A 501 13.80 -3.99 -67.02
N VAL A 502 14.34 -5.05 -66.40
CA VAL A 502 15.60 -5.76 -66.77
C VAL A 502 16.94 -5.01 -66.58
N ASP A 503 17.77 -5.52 -65.67
CA ASP A 503 18.92 -6.33 -66.11
C ASP A 503 19.37 -7.33 -65.04
N ASP A 504 19.40 -8.59 -65.46
CA ASP A 504 19.80 -9.78 -64.72
C ASP A 504 21.31 -9.79 -64.49
N THR A 505 21.76 -10.20 -63.31
CA THR A 505 22.91 -11.12 -63.26
C THR A 505 22.79 -12.07 -62.07
N PHE A 506 22.55 -13.34 -62.40
CA PHE A 506 22.64 -14.48 -61.50
C PHE A 506 24.01 -14.52 -60.81
N ILE A 507 24.03 -14.56 -59.48
CA ILE A 507 25.09 -15.25 -58.74
C ILE A 507 24.43 -16.29 -57.86
N ALA A 508 24.78 -17.54 -58.15
CA ALA A 508 24.29 -18.73 -57.51
C ALA A 508 24.61 -18.73 -56.00
N SER A 509 23.62 -19.19 -55.23
CA SER A 509 23.78 -19.63 -53.85
C SER A 509 24.83 -20.74 -53.79
N THR A 510 25.99 -20.45 -53.22
CA THR A 510 26.93 -21.49 -52.80
C THR A 510 27.69 -20.98 -51.58
N CYS A 511 27.32 -21.47 -50.40
CA CYS A 511 28.05 -21.21 -49.16
C CYS A 511 29.48 -21.75 -49.34
N ILE A 512 30.47 -20.85 -49.31
CA ILE A 512 31.88 -21.22 -49.37
C ILE A 512 32.32 -21.60 -47.96
N SER A 513 32.84 -22.81 -47.86
CA SER A 513 33.65 -23.32 -46.76
C SER A 513 35.09 -22.80 -46.92
N GLU A 514 35.47 -21.77 -46.17
CA GLU A 514 36.80 -21.48 -45.60
C GLU A 514 36.82 -20.04 -45.04
N GLY A 515 37.63 -19.82 -44.00
CA GLY A 515 37.49 -18.72 -43.04
C GLY A 515 37.64 -17.28 -43.55
N ILE A 516 37.04 -16.37 -42.75
CA ILE A 516 37.19 -14.90 -42.72
C ILE A 516 36.79 -14.16 -44.01
N ILE A 517 35.62 -13.51 -43.98
CA ILE A 517 35.32 -12.37 -44.84
C ILE A 517 35.39 -11.11 -43.95
N GLU A 518 36.49 -10.36 -44.06
CA GLU A 518 36.57 -9.01 -43.52
C GLU A 518 35.67 -8.10 -44.38
N VAL A 519 34.62 -7.53 -43.80
CA VAL A 519 33.89 -6.41 -44.42
C VAL A 519 34.34 -5.12 -43.72
N THR A 520 34.78 -4.16 -44.53
CA THR A 520 35.10 -2.80 -44.08
C THR A 520 33.88 -1.92 -44.31
N ASP A 521 33.46 -1.20 -43.28
CA ASP A 521 32.47 -0.12 -43.44
C ASP A 521 33.10 1.05 -44.20
N THR A 522 32.26 2.02 -44.60
CA THR A 522 32.63 3.23 -45.36
C THR A 522 33.77 4.08 -44.76
N ASP A 523 34.18 3.80 -43.51
CA ASP A 523 35.28 4.46 -42.79
C ASP A 523 36.59 3.63 -42.72
N GLY A 524 36.66 2.45 -43.36
CA GLY A 524 37.88 1.64 -43.47
C GLY A 524 38.30 0.86 -42.22
N GLU A 525 37.39 0.64 -41.26
CA GLU A 525 37.64 -0.16 -40.05
C GLU A 525 36.93 -1.52 -40.08
N SER A 526 37.59 -2.57 -39.57
CA SER A 526 37.12 -3.97 -39.60
C SER A 526 36.00 -4.21 -38.58
N LYS A 527 34.82 -4.69 -39.02
CA LYS A 527 33.72 -5.14 -38.16
C LYS A 527 33.63 -6.67 -38.08
N ARG A 528 33.10 -7.19 -36.96
CA ARG A 528 32.83 -8.62 -36.76
C ARG A 528 31.52 -9.01 -37.47
N LEU A 529 31.58 -9.96 -38.40
CA LEU A 529 30.38 -10.53 -39.02
C LEU A 529 29.88 -11.72 -38.18
N LEU A 530 28.73 -11.56 -37.53
CA LEU A 530 28.18 -12.56 -36.59
C LEU A 530 27.06 -13.43 -37.21
N THR A 531 26.75 -13.21 -38.49
CA THR A 531 25.67 -13.88 -39.23
C THR A 531 26.12 -14.24 -40.65
N CYS A 532 25.60 -15.33 -41.20
CA CYS A 532 25.72 -15.68 -42.63
C CYS A 532 24.99 -14.65 -43.52
N ASP A 533 25.32 -14.58 -44.82
CA ASP A 533 24.73 -13.65 -45.82
C ASP A 533 23.19 -13.69 -45.93
N LYS A 534 22.52 -14.66 -45.30
CA LYS A 534 21.06 -14.79 -45.20
C LYS A 534 20.49 -14.47 -43.80
N GLY A 535 21.30 -13.94 -42.88
CA GLY A 535 20.89 -13.55 -41.52
C GLY A 535 20.84 -14.68 -40.49
N HIS A 536 21.44 -15.84 -40.76
CA HIS A 536 21.45 -16.97 -39.82
C HIS A 536 22.60 -16.89 -38.81
N LEU A 537 22.34 -17.28 -37.56
CA LEU A 537 23.32 -17.35 -36.48
C LEU A 537 24.30 -18.51 -36.71
N LEU A 538 25.60 -18.23 -36.55
CA LEU A 538 26.66 -19.23 -36.66
C LEU A 538 26.66 -20.15 -35.42
N ALA A 539 26.66 -21.46 -35.65
CA ALA A 539 26.81 -22.50 -34.63
C ALA A 539 28.23 -23.06 -34.65
N ILE A 540 28.71 -23.63 -33.56
CA ILE A 540 30.05 -24.25 -33.49
C ILE A 540 29.85 -25.74 -33.20
N GLU A 541 30.49 -26.58 -34.01
CA GLU A 541 30.46 -28.04 -33.81
C GLU A 541 31.23 -28.41 -32.53
N THR A 542 30.68 -29.37 -31.79
CA THR A 542 31.14 -29.76 -30.44
C THR A 542 32.60 -30.22 -30.41
N GLU A 543 33.14 -30.72 -31.52
CA GLU A 543 34.50 -31.27 -31.61
C GLU A 543 35.59 -30.18 -31.67
N PHE A 544 35.25 -28.98 -32.13
CA PHE A 544 36.20 -27.87 -32.28
C PHE A 544 36.29 -26.99 -31.03
N VAL A 545 35.38 -27.15 -30.06
CA VAL A 545 35.31 -26.35 -28.84
C VAL A 545 36.56 -26.55 -27.98
N LEU A 546 36.99 -27.79 -27.73
CA LEU A 546 38.19 -28.07 -26.94
C LEU A 546 39.47 -27.57 -27.64
N SER A 547 39.53 -27.66 -28.98
CA SER A 547 40.64 -27.15 -29.78
C SER A 547 40.72 -25.61 -29.74
N ALA A 548 39.57 -24.93 -29.86
CA ALA A 548 39.46 -23.48 -29.76
C ALA A 548 39.74 -22.95 -28.34
N VAL A 549 39.27 -23.65 -27.29
CA VAL A 549 39.61 -23.32 -25.88
C VAL A 549 41.10 -23.50 -25.63
N LYS A 550 41.71 -24.59 -26.12
CA LYS A 550 43.15 -24.85 -25.96
C LYS A 550 44.00 -23.80 -26.68
N GLU A 551 43.63 -23.46 -27.91
CA GLU A 551 44.29 -22.40 -28.69
C GLU A 551 44.13 -21.01 -28.04
N PHE A 552 42.96 -20.73 -27.45
CA PHE A 552 42.72 -19.53 -26.64
C PHE A 552 43.61 -19.49 -25.40
N VAL A 553 43.70 -20.57 -24.61
CA VAL A 553 44.52 -20.59 -23.40
C VAL A 553 46.01 -20.42 -23.73
N GLU A 554 46.53 -21.15 -24.73
CA GLU A 554 47.94 -21.07 -25.13
C GLU A 554 48.33 -19.67 -25.65
N ARG A 555 47.46 -19.01 -26.43
CA ARG A 555 47.74 -17.68 -27.01
C ARG A 555 47.32 -16.51 -26.13
N CYS A 556 46.31 -16.65 -25.28
CA CYS A 556 45.90 -15.64 -24.32
C CYS A 556 46.88 -15.58 -23.14
N GLU A 557 47.48 -16.71 -22.73
CA GLU A 557 48.64 -16.69 -21.82
C GLU A 557 49.83 -15.93 -22.42
N PHE A 558 50.08 -16.08 -23.72
CA PHE A 558 51.13 -15.36 -24.44
C PHE A 558 50.92 -13.83 -24.46
N VAL A 559 49.66 -13.37 -24.44
CA VAL A 559 49.30 -11.94 -24.30
C VAL A 559 49.30 -11.47 -22.84
N LYS A 560 48.79 -12.28 -21.91
CA LYS A 560 48.72 -11.97 -20.45
C LYS A 560 50.10 -11.81 -19.82
N ARG A 561 51.10 -12.56 -20.29
CA ARG A 561 52.47 -12.56 -19.74
C ARG A 561 53.18 -11.19 -19.84
N GLU A 562 52.66 -10.23 -20.61
CA GLU A 562 53.24 -8.90 -20.78
C GLU A 562 52.41 -7.77 -20.12
N ILE A 563 51.13 -7.99 -19.79
CA ILE A 563 50.25 -6.99 -19.16
C ILE A 563 50.43 -6.95 -17.63
N SER A 564 50.79 -8.07 -17.00
CA SER A 564 51.15 -8.10 -15.59
C SER A 564 52.49 -7.40 -15.35
N LEU A 565 52.42 -6.13 -14.95
CA LEU A 565 53.53 -5.26 -14.54
C LEU A 565 54.39 -5.81 -13.40
N ASP A 566 53.99 -6.91 -12.75
CA ASP A 566 54.68 -7.40 -11.55
C ASP A 566 55.95 -8.22 -11.84
N LYS A 567 56.26 -8.56 -13.11
CA LYS A 567 57.51 -9.24 -13.48
C LYS A 567 58.05 -8.85 -14.86
N ALA A 568 58.05 -7.55 -15.18
CA ALA A 568 58.89 -7.05 -16.27
C ALA A 568 60.35 -7.06 -15.80
N THR A 569 61.01 -8.22 -15.85
CA THR A 569 62.47 -8.29 -15.91
C THR A 569 62.92 -7.33 -17.00
N ILE A 570 63.87 -6.45 -16.69
CA ILE A 570 64.50 -5.52 -17.62
C ILE A 570 64.98 -6.35 -18.81
N LYS A 571 64.17 -6.45 -19.87
CA LYS A 571 64.56 -7.16 -21.10
C LYS A 571 65.65 -6.30 -21.72
N GLU A 572 66.89 -6.73 -21.59
CA GLU A 572 68.01 -6.08 -22.26
C GLU A 572 67.75 -6.09 -23.76
N LYS A 573 67.57 -4.89 -24.33
CA LYS A 573 67.24 -4.75 -25.74
C LYS A 573 68.34 -5.37 -26.59
N ILE A 574 67.93 -6.34 -27.42
CA ILE A 574 68.80 -7.02 -28.39
C ILE A 574 69.22 -5.97 -29.42
N THR A 575 70.52 -5.72 -29.52
CA THR A 575 71.11 -4.81 -30.51
C THR A 575 72.38 -5.45 -31.04
N VAL A 576 72.70 -5.19 -32.31
CA VAL A 576 73.83 -5.86 -32.96
C VAL A 576 75.14 -5.57 -32.20
N SER A 577 75.36 -4.32 -31.79
CA SER A 577 76.50 -3.89 -30.97
C SER A 577 76.63 -4.59 -29.61
N ARG A 578 75.53 -5.03 -28.98
CA ARG A 578 75.57 -5.76 -27.69
C ARG A 578 75.77 -7.27 -27.85
N ASN A 579 75.41 -7.80 -29.02
CA ASN A 579 75.39 -9.24 -29.28
C ASN A 579 76.62 -9.73 -30.07
N ILE A 580 77.44 -8.84 -30.61
CA ILE A 580 78.76 -9.19 -31.15
C ILE A 580 79.67 -9.58 -29.98
N THR A 581 80.20 -10.80 -30.01
CA THR A 581 81.07 -11.32 -28.96
C THR A 581 82.49 -10.75 -29.10
N GLU A 582 83.15 -10.53 -27.97
CA GLU A 582 84.54 -10.06 -27.95
C GLU A 582 85.47 -11.03 -28.70
N ARG A 583 85.20 -12.34 -28.61
CA ARG A 583 85.93 -13.38 -29.34
C ARG A 583 85.88 -13.17 -30.86
N ASP A 584 84.70 -12.95 -31.40
CA ASP A 584 84.49 -12.72 -32.83
C ASP A 584 85.20 -11.44 -33.31
N ILE A 585 85.22 -10.39 -32.48
CA ILE A 585 85.96 -9.16 -32.75
C ILE A 585 87.46 -9.43 -32.79
N ILE A 586 87.99 -10.16 -31.81
CA ILE A 586 89.42 -10.51 -31.74
C ILE A 586 89.81 -11.33 -32.96
N ASP A 587 89.06 -12.38 -33.28
CA ASP A 587 89.32 -13.26 -34.42
C ASP A 587 89.28 -12.49 -35.75
N PHE A 588 88.36 -11.52 -35.88
CA PHE A 588 88.27 -10.66 -37.06
C PHE A 588 89.51 -9.79 -37.25
N TRP A 589 89.96 -9.09 -36.21
CA TRP A 589 91.13 -8.21 -36.29
C TRP A 589 92.46 -8.96 -36.31
N GLU A 590 92.52 -10.16 -35.72
CA GLU A 590 93.70 -11.02 -35.77
C GLU A 590 94.00 -11.46 -37.20
N ARG A 591 92.97 -11.73 -38.02
CA ARG A 591 93.14 -11.98 -39.45
C ARG A 591 93.76 -10.80 -40.20
N TYR A 592 93.41 -9.56 -39.84
CA TYR A 592 94.03 -8.35 -40.42
C TYR A 592 95.52 -8.23 -40.06
N ARG A 593 95.92 -8.71 -38.88
CA ARG A 593 97.32 -8.76 -38.46
C ARG A 593 98.10 -9.87 -39.15
N ASN A 594 97.48 -11.04 -39.31
CA ASN A 594 98.15 -12.25 -39.79
C ASN A 594 98.12 -12.43 -41.32
N ILE A 595 97.59 -11.46 -42.08
CA ILE A 595 97.58 -11.47 -43.56
C ILE A 595 98.96 -11.77 -44.15
N PHE A 596 100.01 -11.24 -43.54
CA PHE A 596 101.39 -11.53 -43.92
C PHE A 596 101.96 -12.55 -42.95
N SER A 597 102.42 -13.69 -43.49
CA SER A 597 103.14 -14.69 -42.69
C SER A 597 104.38 -14.05 -42.06
N LYS A 598 104.77 -14.50 -40.86
CA LYS A 598 106.01 -14.10 -40.17
C LYS A 598 107.25 -14.31 -41.05
N ASP A 599 107.19 -15.21 -42.03
CA ASP A 599 108.27 -15.42 -42.98
C ASP A 599 108.42 -14.26 -43.98
N LYS A 600 107.32 -13.60 -44.37
CA LYS A 600 107.36 -12.38 -45.18
C LYS A 600 107.92 -11.20 -44.40
N GLU A 601 107.56 -11.05 -43.12
CA GLU A 601 108.13 -9.99 -42.27
C GLU A 601 109.65 -10.16 -42.11
N LYS A 602 110.12 -11.39 -41.83
CA LYS A 602 111.56 -11.70 -41.78
C LYS A 602 112.26 -11.40 -43.10
N LEU A 603 111.61 -11.68 -44.23
CA LEU A 603 112.15 -11.35 -45.55
C LEU A 603 112.35 -9.83 -45.69
N TRP A 604 111.38 -9.02 -45.30
CA TRP A 604 111.48 -7.56 -45.35
C TRP A 604 112.56 -7.02 -44.40
N ASP A 605 112.66 -7.54 -43.18
CA ASP A 605 113.70 -7.13 -42.21
C ASP A 605 115.11 -7.46 -42.72
N ASN A 606 115.31 -8.67 -43.23
CA ASN A 606 116.58 -9.08 -43.82
C ASN A 606 116.93 -8.23 -45.05
N LEU A 607 115.94 -7.95 -45.91
CA LEU A 607 116.13 -7.08 -47.06
C LEU A 607 116.50 -5.65 -46.64
N LEU A 608 115.87 -5.10 -45.61
CA LEU A 608 116.18 -3.77 -45.08
C LEU A 608 117.61 -3.70 -44.52
N VAL A 609 118.03 -4.72 -43.76
CA VAL A 609 119.40 -4.82 -43.25
C VAL A 609 120.39 -4.92 -44.42
N GLY A 610 120.11 -5.76 -45.41
CA GLY A 610 120.93 -5.90 -46.61
C GLY A 610 121.04 -4.59 -47.39
N LEU A 611 119.94 -3.88 -47.60
CA LEU A 611 119.91 -2.58 -48.29
C LEU A 611 120.67 -1.49 -47.54
N LYS A 612 120.60 -1.46 -46.20
CA LYS A 612 121.38 -0.51 -45.38
C LYS A 612 122.88 -0.76 -45.50
N GLN A 613 123.31 -2.02 -45.39
CA GLN A 613 124.72 -2.38 -45.59
C GLN A 613 125.19 -2.03 -47.01
N TYR A 614 124.37 -2.34 -48.02
CA TYR A 614 124.66 -2.00 -49.41
C TYR A 614 124.75 -0.49 -49.64
N TYR A 615 123.89 0.30 -48.99
CA TYR A 615 123.93 1.76 -49.04
C TYR A 615 125.21 2.33 -48.43
N GLU A 616 125.66 1.82 -47.28
CA GLU A 616 126.94 2.25 -46.70
C GLU A 616 128.13 1.89 -47.62
N VAL A 617 128.11 0.71 -48.23
CA VAL A 617 129.12 0.34 -49.25
C VAL A 617 129.06 1.30 -50.45
N LEU A 618 127.87 1.69 -50.91
CA LEU A 618 127.70 2.67 -52.00
C LEU A 618 128.21 4.06 -51.62
N LYS A 619 128.01 4.49 -50.36
CA LYS A 619 128.47 5.77 -49.84
C LYS A 619 129.99 5.81 -49.72
N GLU A 620 130.59 4.73 -49.20
CA GLU A 620 132.04 4.56 -49.21
C GLU A 620 132.58 4.53 -50.64
N ARG A 621 131.93 3.81 -51.57
CA ARG A 621 132.29 3.82 -52.99
C ARG A 621 132.18 5.22 -53.60
N HIS A 622 131.17 6.00 -53.23
CA HIS A 622 131.01 7.38 -53.70
C HIS A 622 132.12 8.29 -53.17
N LYS A 623 132.46 8.16 -51.88
CA LYS A 623 133.56 8.89 -51.23
C LYS A 623 134.90 8.55 -51.88
N LEU A 624 135.20 7.26 -52.05
CA LEU A 624 136.37 6.78 -52.78
C LEU A 624 136.39 7.29 -54.22
N ASN A 625 135.25 7.32 -54.92
CA ASN A 625 135.20 7.85 -56.28
C ASN A 625 135.43 9.37 -56.32
N ALA A 626 134.91 10.12 -55.34
CA ALA A 626 135.19 11.54 -55.19
C ALA A 626 136.67 11.80 -54.87
N GLU A 627 137.28 10.97 -54.01
CA GLU A 627 138.70 11.00 -53.70
C GLU A 627 139.55 10.65 -54.93
N ILE A 628 139.21 9.59 -55.67
CA ILE A 628 139.86 9.25 -56.94
C ILE A 628 139.76 10.41 -57.94
N LYS A 629 138.60 11.07 -58.04
CA LYS A 629 138.44 12.26 -58.89
C LYS A 629 139.31 13.43 -58.41
N ALA A 630 139.39 13.68 -57.10
CA ALA A 630 140.24 14.71 -56.51
C ALA A 630 141.73 14.42 -56.73
N LEU A 631 142.17 13.17 -56.50
CA LEU A 631 143.54 12.70 -56.76
C LEU A 631 143.89 12.74 -58.25
N ARG A 632 142.95 12.42 -59.15
CA ARG A 632 143.13 12.61 -60.60
C ARG A 632 143.28 14.10 -60.94
N LYS A 633 142.52 14.99 -60.30
CA LYS A 633 142.64 16.44 -60.47
C LYS A 633 143.98 16.98 -59.94
N GLN A 634 144.44 16.51 -58.78
CA GLN A 634 145.74 16.87 -58.23
C GLN A 634 146.89 16.32 -59.07
N ASN A 635 146.82 15.07 -59.53
CA ASN A 635 147.84 14.51 -60.43
C ASN A 635 147.90 15.28 -61.76
N THR A 636 146.77 15.71 -62.30
CA THR A 636 146.75 16.53 -63.53
C THR A 636 147.33 17.93 -63.28
N GLU A 637 147.04 18.56 -62.13
CA GLU A 637 147.66 19.82 -61.70
C GLU A 637 149.17 19.70 -61.42
N MET A 638 149.63 18.65 -60.72
CA MET A 638 151.06 18.41 -60.51
C MET A 638 151.79 18.15 -61.82
N ARG A 639 151.20 17.37 -62.73
CA ARG A 639 151.75 17.21 -64.09
C ARG A 639 151.82 18.55 -64.81
N ARG A 640 150.80 19.42 -64.67
CA ARG A 640 150.79 20.79 -65.22
C ARG A 640 151.89 21.68 -64.61
N LEU A 641 152.13 21.62 -63.30
CA LEU A 641 153.15 22.39 -62.60
C LEU A 641 154.58 21.90 -62.89
N LEU A 642 154.78 20.58 -63.02
CA LEU A 642 156.03 19.99 -63.50
C LEU A 642 156.32 20.38 -64.95
N SER A 643 155.29 20.43 -65.82
CA SER A 643 155.46 20.92 -67.20
C SER A 643 155.62 22.44 -67.30
N GLY A 644 155.25 23.21 -66.27
CA GLY A 644 155.25 24.68 -66.26
C GLY A 644 156.50 25.34 -65.66
N ASN A 645 157.37 24.58 -64.98
CA ASN A 645 158.62 25.07 -64.37
C ASN A 645 159.88 24.71 -65.18
N ILE A 646 159.76 24.47 -66.49
CA ILE A 646 160.91 24.23 -67.37
C ILE A 646 160.73 24.99 -68.69
N PRO A 647 161.51 26.07 -68.90
CA PRO A 647 162.11 26.36 -70.22
C PRO A 647 163.56 26.86 -70.07
N GLU A 648 164.60 26.48 -70.83
CA GLU A 648 164.85 25.53 -71.93
C GLU A 648 166.40 25.37 -72.01
N PRO A 649 167.03 24.92 -73.10
CA PRO A 649 167.89 23.74 -73.23
C PRO A 649 169.41 23.98 -72.97
N GLU A 650 170.10 23.13 -72.18
CA GLU A 650 171.55 22.87 -72.41
C GLU A 650 172.19 21.68 -71.64
N ILE A 651 171.54 21.07 -70.63
CA ILE A 651 172.22 20.02 -69.83
C ILE A 651 171.81 18.56 -70.17
N MET A 652 170.77 18.32 -70.98
CA MET A 652 170.34 16.94 -71.32
C MET A 652 170.23 16.65 -72.82
N GLN A 653 170.80 17.51 -73.68
CA GLN A 653 171.46 17.02 -74.91
C GLN A 653 172.76 16.27 -74.60
N GLN A 654 173.27 16.32 -73.36
CA GLN A 654 174.40 15.51 -72.92
C GLN A 654 173.99 14.07 -72.57
N ILE A 655 172.79 13.82 -72.03
CA ILE A 655 172.31 12.45 -71.75
C ILE A 655 171.63 11.79 -72.96
N ARG A 656 171.16 12.55 -73.96
CA ARG A 656 170.76 11.97 -75.25
C ARG A 656 171.94 11.52 -76.12
N LYS A 657 173.14 12.06 -75.86
CA LYS A 657 174.42 11.60 -76.45
C LYS A 657 174.96 10.35 -75.75
N ASP A 658 174.64 10.14 -74.47
CA ASP A 658 175.08 8.96 -73.71
C ASP A 658 174.08 7.77 -73.74
N ILE A 659 172.79 7.99 -74.05
CA ILE A 659 171.80 6.89 -74.16
C ILE A 659 171.68 6.34 -75.60
N MET A 660 172.10 7.07 -76.64
CA MET A 660 172.31 6.47 -77.97
C MET A 660 173.64 5.69 -78.09
N ASN A 661 174.52 5.77 -77.10
CA ASN A 661 175.74 4.96 -76.98
C ASN A 661 175.61 3.75 -76.04
N SER A 662 174.38 3.42 -75.62
CA SER A 662 174.03 2.18 -74.93
C SER A 662 172.92 1.45 -75.69
N THR A 663 173.27 1.04 -76.91
CA THR A 663 172.88 -0.24 -77.50
C THR A 663 172.65 -1.34 -76.47
N PHE A 664 171.73 -2.26 -76.81
CA PHE A 664 171.70 -3.66 -76.34
C PHE A 664 171.29 -3.80 -74.85
N ASP A 665 170.35 -4.64 -74.44
CA ASP A 665 170.08 -6.01 -74.82
C ASP A 665 168.67 -6.41 -74.34
N MET A 666 168.03 -7.27 -75.14
CA MET A 666 166.85 -8.13 -74.89
C MET A 666 165.43 -7.54 -74.80
#